data_AF-A0A813MAJ3-F1
#
_entry.id   AF-A0A813MAJ3-F1
#
_cell.length_a   1.000
_cell.length_b   1.000
_cell.length_c   1.000
_cell.angle_alpha   90.00
_cell.angle_beta   90.00
_cell.angle_gamma   90.00
#
_symmetry.space_group_name_H-M   'P 1'
#
loop_
_entity.id
_entity.type
_entity.pdbx_description
1 polymer ?
#
loop_
_entity_poly.entity_id
_entity_poly.type
_entity_poly.pdbx_seq_one_letter_code
_entity_poly.pdbx_strand_id
1 'polypeptide(L)'
;MNILDEISKSELFDLTPGFDNSSSNIDEDSSLDISNFDLSADLESLKIKSKQNRRQNIELKQLQHDLQLAKIELSQREFQLNNLKVEYSNRCENLQEKCDDFSHQNQILKARLESIVAIHQEEDKQKQEQIRLELNRILVRQRELEENNERFMKNEKDIKREINSIDALGWTKEEHDFMSRRDPDVLTIKEFAALKLYNVTRPLKTKVEECTKRIEELEEQSKYDKKEIEKLKKIYEEDKKGYNINAIDNQKLYYELADTKALLQQANFKKDNYDRVKFERDDFEKKYADSEIKNSKNLATIQVLTKERDDLLKDTNQLKQEISLLRQDKDYLQKQFVETQAKYQITEDKLEQAQKLYEEIKHSKEELYEKYISARDGYKNEYELKLNQELADLKFKTNQEIEKLRESTKEFYEREIRNLRESKEILMQERDKNELNCKETSIKYQEAVNELRLVQLSCENKVSELKSELKMKIFELERVLMLNEEHVNNNQKVMIENEKLQKKIEVIQNEFYGLQLENDKRFLELENELNEKKSRLENYEKVENEMDMVIKQVAESSENGHINEADAEKMLLSYGYGANIMMNSKRRIQQNVHLTKRVLHLEQLNTSLRIELNKERNNLKELQDQLEVAKNVIDNTKQPHEFLVRSIQAKVTQLKKQQSTIETLKTKIDELSSEREVLLKKQNEMTSDIEKLIRHNEELFYIQDELKKNGLLGKNKKFLNSNTISKSTQNLDSLNFDNPRPVMFTSRFNRLNQPTSPKPFYRHDKSPNSQKRVYTIDRS
;
A
#
# COMPACT_ATOMS: atom_id res chain seq x y z
N MET A 1 -44.32 -27.23 -47.33
CA MET A 1 -42.87 -27.46 -47.26
C MET A 1 -42.41 -26.65 -46.07
N ASN A 2 -42.57 -27.10 -44.83
CA ASN A 2 -42.20 -28.41 -44.23
C ASN A 2 -40.70 -28.67 -44.30
N ILE A 3 -40.15 -29.21 -43.19
CA ILE A 3 -38.73 -29.38 -42.86
C ILE A 3 -38.18 -28.06 -42.23
N LEU A 4 -37.85 -27.97 -40.94
CA LEU A 4 -37.82 -29.00 -39.87
C LEU A 4 -38.14 -28.39 -38.49
N ASP A 5 -38.83 -29.18 -37.66
CA ASP A 5 -39.01 -28.98 -36.22
C ASP A 5 -37.84 -29.60 -35.41
N GLU A 6 -37.92 -29.44 -34.09
CA GLU A 6 -37.16 -30.12 -33.03
C GLU A 6 -35.74 -29.61 -32.71
N ILE A 7 -35.58 -29.01 -31.51
CA ILE A 7 -34.92 -29.66 -30.36
C ILE A 7 -35.22 -28.88 -29.05
N SER A 8 -35.68 -29.60 -28.02
CA SER A 8 -35.80 -29.31 -26.55
C SER A 8 -35.89 -27.86 -26.04
N LYS A 9 -36.94 -27.42 -25.33
CA LYS A 9 -37.39 -27.83 -23.96
C LYS A 9 -36.35 -27.71 -22.84
N SER A 10 -36.44 -26.64 -22.05
CA SER A 10 -36.20 -26.64 -20.60
C SER A 10 -36.81 -25.37 -19.96
N GLU A 11 -37.93 -25.54 -19.25
CA GLU A 11 -38.23 -24.98 -17.91
C GLU A 11 -37.55 -23.63 -17.58
N LEU A 12 -38.21 -22.47 -17.72
CA LEU A 12 -39.32 -21.96 -16.91
C LEU A 12 -39.13 -22.14 -15.40
N PHE A 13 -38.61 -21.10 -14.74
CA PHE A 13 -38.61 -20.94 -13.30
C PHE A 13 -39.13 -19.53 -12.96
N ASP A 14 -40.41 -19.44 -12.58
CA ASP A 14 -40.96 -18.23 -11.97
C ASP A 14 -40.43 -18.11 -10.54
N LEU A 15 -39.89 -16.94 -10.19
CA LEU A 15 -39.58 -16.57 -8.81
C LEU A 15 -40.25 -15.25 -8.46
N THR A 16 -41.54 -15.34 -8.13
CA THR A 16 -42.27 -14.32 -7.37
C THR A 16 -41.71 -14.23 -5.94
N PRO A 17 -41.31 -13.05 -5.45
CA PRO A 17 -41.10 -12.83 -4.03
C PRO A 17 -42.45 -12.53 -3.36
N GLY A 18 -43.05 -13.55 -2.74
CA GLY A 18 -44.19 -13.35 -1.84
C GLY A 18 -43.74 -12.69 -0.54
N PHE A 19 -44.54 -11.74 -0.04
CA PHE A 19 -44.46 -11.31 1.36
C PHE A 19 -44.74 -12.49 2.27
N ASP A 20 -43.90 -12.72 3.27
CA ASP A 20 -44.35 -13.36 4.51
C ASP A 20 -43.71 -12.70 5.73
N ASN A 21 -44.56 -12.35 6.69
CA ASN A 21 -44.24 -11.53 7.84
C ASN A 21 -44.03 -12.46 9.05
N SER A 22 -42.78 -12.73 9.43
CA SER A 22 -42.49 -13.53 10.63
C SER A 22 -41.29 -13.00 11.41
N SER A 23 -41.47 -11.84 12.07
CA SER A 23 -40.55 -11.41 13.13
C SER A 23 -40.76 -12.26 14.38
N SER A 24 -40.00 -13.35 14.51
CA SER A 24 -39.90 -14.09 15.76
C SER A 24 -39.13 -13.25 16.79
N ASN A 25 -39.85 -12.54 17.66
CA ASN A 25 -39.25 -12.02 18.89
C ASN A 25 -38.71 -13.20 19.71
N ILE A 26 -37.39 -13.24 19.87
CA ILE A 26 -36.72 -14.10 20.85
C ILE A 26 -36.18 -13.16 21.93
N ASP A 27 -37.05 -12.84 22.89
CA ASP A 27 -36.67 -12.18 24.13
C ASP A 27 -36.05 -13.23 25.08
N GLU A 28 -34.73 -13.46 24.99
CA GLU A 28 -34.00 -14.21 26.02
C GLU A 28 -33.63 -13.30 27.21
N ASP A 29 -34.64 -13.03 28.03
CA ASP A 29 -34.51 -12.30 29.29
C ASP A 29 -33.95 -13.23 30.38
N SER A 30 -32.63 -13.47 30.36
CA SER A 30 -31.91 -14.32 31.31
C SER A 30 -31.70 -13.66 32.68
N SER A 31 -32.82 -13.42 33.38
CA SER A 31 -32.83 -13.04 34.79
C SER A 31 -32.34 -14.20 35.67
N LEU A 32 -31.09 -14.10 36.14
CA LEU A 32 -30.52 -14.99 37.15
C LEU A 32 -30.74 -14.41 38.54
N ASP A 33 -31.68 -15.00 39.28
CA ASP A 33 -31.91 -14.73 40.70
C ASP A 33 -31.72 -16.04 41.50
N ILE A 34 -31.63 -15.94 42.85
CA ILE A 34 -31.29 -17.01 43.82
C ILE A 34 -29.78 -17.31 43.89
N SER A 35 -29.02 -17.02 44.95
CA SER A 35 -29.32 -17.25 46.37
C SER A 35 -28.47 -16.40 47.32
N ASN A 36 -29.10 -15.74 48.31
CA ASN A 36 -28.43 -15.40 49.56
C ASN A 36 -28.38 -16.64 50.47
N PHE A 37 -27.20 -16.97 51.01
CA PHE A 37 -27.06 -17.82 52.19
C PHE A 37 -25.99 -17.25 53.12
N ASP A 38 -26.13 -17.55 54.41
CA ASP A 38 -25.62 -16.73 55.51
C ASP A 38 -24.37 -17.32 56.20
N LEU A 39 -23.79 -16.55 57.13
CA LEU A 39 -22.87 -16.94 58.22
C LEU A 39 -21.36 -17.21 57.92
N SER A 40 -20.55 -16.24 58.37
CA SER A 40 -19.52 -16.40 59.44
C SER A 40 -18.03 -16.08 59.12
N ALA A 41 -17.44 -15.32 60.04
CA ALA A 41 -16.01 -15.18 60.42
C ALA A 41 -14.91 -14.93 59.35
N ASP A 42 -14.44 -13.69 59.23
CA ASP A 42 -13.14 -13.26 59.83
C ASP A 42 -12.78 -11.79 59.51
N LEU A 43 -12.75 -10.94 60.55
CA LEU A 43 -12.91 -9.49 60.40
C LEU A 43 -11.67 -8.68 59.95
N GLU A 44 -10.48 -9.27 59.94
CA GLU A 44 -9.26 -8.56 59.50
C GLU A 44 -8.92 -8.80 58.02
N SER A 45 -9.30 -9.95 57.44
CA SER A 45 -9.23 -10.14 55.98
C SER A 45 -10.24 -9.28 55.22
N LEU A 46 -11.36 -8.95 55.87
CA LEU A 46 -12.49 -8.23 55.30
C LEU A 46 -12.22 -6.76 54.95
N LYS A 47 -11.27 -6.06 55.57
CA LYS A 47 -10.97 -4.65 55.20
C LYS A 47 -10.22 -4.50 53.88
N ILE A 48 -9.40 -5.49 53.51
CA ILE A 48 -8.70 -5.52 52.22
C ILE A 48 -9.66 -6.07 51.16
N LYS A 49 -10.31 -7.22 51.42
CA LYS A 49 -11.35 -7.77 50.52
C LYS A 49 -12.51 -6.81 50.27
N SER A 50 -12.99 -6.03 51.24
CA SER A 50 -14.10 -5.08 51.00
C SER A 50 -13.68 -3.86 50.15
N LYS A 51 -12.44 -3.38 50.25
CA LYS A 51 -11.91 -2.35 49.33
C LYS A 51 -11.72 -2.90 47.92
N GLN A 52 -11.26 -4.15 47.81
CA GLN A 52 -11.08 -4.85 46.54
C GLN A 52 -12.43 -5.16 45.88
N ASN A 53 -13.40 -5.71 46.62
CA ASN A 53 -14.78 -5.93 46.19
C ASN A 53 -15.49 -4.61 45.85
N ARG A 54 -15.24 -3.49 46.56
CA ARG A 54 -15.79 -2.17 46.18
C ARG A 54 -15.19 -1.66 44.88
N ARG A 55 -13.87 -1.81 44.65
CA ARG A 55 -13.25 -1.49 43.36
C ARG A 55 -13.83 -2.34 42.25
N GLN A 56 -13.88 -3.66 42.43
CA GLN A 56 -14.49 -4.60 41.48
C GLN A 56 -15.98 -4.30 41.24
N ASN A 57 -16.75 -3.85 42.24
CA ASN A 57 -18.13 -3.41 42.03
C ASN A 57 -18.25 -2.12 41.21
N ILE A 58 -17.33 -1.16 41.41
CA ILE A 58 -17.29 0.07 40.63
C ILE A 58 -16.87 -0.24 39.19
N GLU A 59 -15.86 -1.09 39.02
CA GLU A 59 -15.34 -1.55 37.74
C GLU A 59 -16.38 -2.39 36.97
N LEU A 60 -17.11 -3.29 37.64
CA LEU A 60 -18.26 -3.99 37.07
C LEU A 60 -19.39 -3.03 36.66
N LYS A 61 -19.69 -2.00 37.46
CA LYS A 61 -20.71 -1.00 37.13
C LYS A 61 -20.28 -0.07 35.99
N GLN A 62 -18.98 0.23 35.88
CA GLN A 62 -18.41 0.94 34.74
C GLN A 62 -18.51 0.08 33.48
N LEU A 63 -18.04 -1.16 33.52
CA LEU A 63 -18.18 -2.12 32.41
C LEU A 63 -19.65 -2.35 32.02
N GLN A 64 -20.59 -2.38 32.98
CA GLN A 64 -22.02 -2.51 32.71
C GLN A 64 -22.61 -1.24 32.07
N HIS A 65 -22.13 -0.06 32.44
CA HIS A 65 -22.50 1.21 31.80
C HIS A 65 -21.90 1.34 30.40
N ASP A 66 -20.62 1.00 30.23
CA ASP A 66 -19.92 1.00 28.94
C ASP A 66 -20.57 -0.01 27.98
N LEU A 67 -21.02 -1.16 28.48
CA LEU A 67 -21.78 -2.17 27.71
C LEU A 67 -23.20 -1.68 27.37
N GLN A 68 -23.84 -0.88 28.22
CA GLN A 68 -25.09 -0.20 27.88
C GLN A 68 -24.89 0.87 26.80
N LEU A 69 -23.83 1.68 26.90
CA LEU A 69 -23.46 2.66 25.88
C LEU A 69 -23.17 1.97 24.54
N ALA A 70 -22.38 0.89 24.55
CA ALA A 70 -22.12 0.09 23.36
C ALA A 70 -23.40 -0.51 22.75
N LYS A 71 -24.36 -0.98 23.56
CA LYS A 71 -25.69 -1.43 23.08
C LYS A 71 -26.51 -0.29 22.48
N ILE A 72 -26.45 0.91 23.05
CA ILE A 72 -27.15 2.09 22.52
C ILE A 72 -26.50 2.54 21.21
N GLU A 73 -25.17 2.62 21.13
CA GLU A 73 -24.46 2.93 19.90
C GLU A 73 -24.73 1.89 18.82
N LEU A 74 -24.73 0.59 19.17
CA LEU A 74 -25.03 -0.49 18.23
C LEU A 74 -26.47 -0.38 17.70
N SER A 75 -27.47 -0.16 18.56
CA SER A 75 -28.87 0.03 18.10
C SER A 75 -29.06 1.32 17.27
N GLN A 76 -28.32 2.40 17.57
CA GLN A 76 -28.29 3.60 16.73
C GLN A 76 -27.66 3.34 15.36
N ARG A 77 -26.58 2.54 15.30
CA ARG A 77 -25.95 2.13 14.05
C ARG A 77 -26.86 1.20 13.24
N GLU A 78 -27.54 0.26 13.88
CA GLU A 78 -28.55 -0.60 13.23
C GLU A 78 -29.71 0.23 12.67
N PHE A 79 -30.21 1.22 13.41
CA PHE A 79 -31.24 2.15 12.92
C PHE A 79 -30.76 2.96 11.70
N GLN A 80 -29.54 3.50 11.74
CA GLN A 80 -28.94 4.18 10.58
C GLN A 80 -28.78 3.25 9.37
N LEU A 81 -28.34 2.01 9.59
CA LEU A 81 -28.16 0.99 8.55
C LEU A 81 -29.51 0.59 7.93
N ASN A 82 -30.54 0.42 8.75
CA ASN A 82 -31.91 0.16 8.29
C ASN A 82 -32.50 1.34 7.50
N ASN A 83 -32.31 2.58 7.93
CA ASN A 83 -32.75 3.75 7.17
C ASN A 83 -32.05 3.84 5.81
N LEU A 84 -30.73 3.67 5.77
CA LEU A 84 -29.98 3.61 4.51
C LEU A 84 -30.47 2.45 3.61
N LYS A 85 -30.76 1.29 4.19
CA LYS A 85 -31.31 0.13 3.46
C LYS A 85 -32.68 0.44 2.86
N VAL A 86 -33.56 1.16 3.56
CA VAL A 86 -34.85 1.62 3.05
C VAL A 86 -34.67 2.68 1.95
N GLU A 87 -33.77 3.65 2.12
CA GLU A 87 -33.45 4.64 1.08
C GLU A 87 -32.90 3.97 -0.20
N TYR A 88 -32.02 2.97 -0.06
CA TYR A 88 -31.53 2.18 -1.19
C TYR A 88 -32.62 1.30 -1.81
N SER A 89 -33.51 0.69 -1.03
CA SER A 89 -34.66 -0.08 -1.55
C SER A 89 -35.57 0.81 -2.39
N ASN A 90 -36.03 1.93 -1.80
CA ASN A 90 -36.84 2.93 -2.48
C ASN A 90 -36.14 3.44 -3.75
N ARG A 91 -34.82 3.65 -3.73
CA ARG A 91 -34.07 4.07 -4.91
C ARG A 91 -33.96 2.97 -5.97
N CYS A 92 -33.87 1.70 -5.59
CA CYS A 92 -33.93 0.57 -6.52
C CYS A 92 -35.33 0.46 -7.14
N GLU A 93 -36.40 0.55 -6.35
CA GLU A 93 -37.79 0.55 -6.81
C GLU A 93 -38.07 1.70 -7.79
N ASN A 94 -37.64 2.93 -7.47
CA ASN A 94 -37.75 4.09 -8.37
C ASN A 94 -36.92 3.96 -9.67
N LEU A 95 -35.87 3.12 -9.68
CA LEU A 95 -35.09 2.82 -10.89
C LEU A 95 -35.73 1.68 -11.68
N GLN A 96 -36.31 0.69 -11.00
CA GLN A 96 -37.09 -0.41 -11.57
C GLN A 96 -38.30 0.15 -12.34
N GLU A 97 -39.12 0.99 -11.70
CA GLU A 97 -40.30 1.63 -12.30
C GLU A 97 -39.92 2.45 -13.56
N LYS A 98 -38.80 3.18 -13.51
CA LYS A 98 -38.28 3.91 -14.69
C LYS A 98 -37.79 2.98 -15.80
N CYS A 99 -37.16 1.86 -15.46
CA CYS A 99 -36.78 0.85 -16.45
C CYS A 99 -38.02 0.22 -17.12
N ASP A 100 -39.08 -0.03 -16.35
CA ASP A 100 -40.34 -0.57 -16.86
C ASP A 100 -41.09 0.46 -17.73
N ASP A 101 -41.13 1.73 -17.34
CA ASP A 101 -41.63 2.85 -18.15
C ASP A 101 -40.89 2.97 -19.49
N PHE A 102 -39.54 2.97 -19.47
CA PHE A 102 -38.75 3.02 -20.69
C PHE A 102 -38.94 1.77 -21.55
N SER A 103 -39.08 0.59 -20.94
CA SER A 103 -39.40 -0.66 -21.65
C SER A 103 -40.75 -0.57 -22.36
N HIS A 104 -41.78 -0.06 -21.67
CA HIS A 104 -43.11 0.12 -22.25
C HIS A 104 -43.14 1.17 -23.37
N GLN A 105 -42.46 2.30 -23.20
CA GLN A 105 -42.31 3.31 -24.27
C GLN A 105 -41.60 2.72 -25.49
N ASN A 106 -40.56 1.90 -25.29
CA ASN A 106 -39.82 1.25 -26.37
C ASN A 106 -40.68 0.21 -27.11
N GLN A 107 -41.53 -0.55 -26.39
CA GLN A 107 -42.52 -1.44 -27.00
C GLN A 107 -43.56 -0.68 -27.84
N ILE A 108 -44.09 0.45 -27.35
CA ILE A 108 -45.02 1.30 -28.10
C ILE A 108 -44.37 1.86 -29.37
N LEU A 109 -43.13 2.36 -29.27
CA LEU A 109 -42.39 2.87 -30.42
C LEU A 109 -42.11 1.77 -31.45
N LYS A 110 -41.71 0.58 -31.00
CA LYS A 110 -41.50 -0.59 -31.86
C LYS A 110 -42.79 -0.98 -32.60
N ALA A 111 -43.91 -1.11 -31.90
CA ALA A 111 -45.21 -1.42 -32.52
C ALA A 111 -45.67 -0.34 -33.51
N ARG A 112 -45.41 0.95 -33.24
CA ARG A 112 -45.67 2.04 -34.19
C ARG A 112 -44.80 1.94 -35.44
N LEU A 113 -43.50 1.66 -35.29
CA LEU A 113 -42.58 1.50 -36.42
C LEU A 113 -42.96 0.28 -37.26
N GLU A 114 -43.28 -0.86 -36.64
CA GLU A 114 -43.76 -2.06 -37.33
C GLU A 114 -45.06 -1.79 -38.12
N SER A 115 -45.99 -1.03 -37.54
CA SER A 115 -47.22 -0.60 -38.23
C SER A 115 -46.94 0.32 -39.43
N ILE A 116 -46.06 1.32 -39.29
CA ILE A 116 -45.66 2.23 -40.39
C ILE A 116 -44.96 1.46 -41.52
N VAL A 117 -44.07 0.54 -41.18
CA VAL A 117 -43.38 -0.32 -42.16
C VAL A 117 -44.37 -1.22 -42.89
N ALA A 118 -45.35 -1.81 -42.18
CA ALA A 118 -46.40 -2.62 -42.80
C ALA A 118 -47.28 -1.80 -43.78
N ILE A 119 -47.64 -0.57 -43.41
CA ILE A 119 -48.40 0.35 -44.28
C ILE A 119 -47.62 0.67 -45.55
N HIS A 120 -46.35 1.10 -45.44
CA HIS A 120 -45.54 1.42 -46.62
C HIS A 120 -45.26 0.20 -47.51
N GLN A 121 -45.05 -0.98 -46.94
CA GLN A 121 -44.94 -2.22 -47.71
C GLN A 121 -46.21 -2.53 -48.51
N GLU A 122 -47.38 -2.22 -47.98
CA GLU A 122 -48.66 -2.44 -48.68
C GLU A 122 -48.93 -1.35 -49.73
N GLU A 123 -48.61 -0.09 -49.45
CA GLU A 123 -48.63 1.00 -50.43
C GLU A 123 -47.71 0.71 -51.63
N ASP A 124 -46.51 0.19 -51.38
CA ASP A 124 -45.55 -0.11 -52.45
C ASP A 124 -45.97 -1.33 -53.29
N LYS A 125 -46.58 -2.36 -52.67
CA LYS A 125 -47.25 -3.44 -53.42
C LYS A 125 -48.37 -2.90 -54.31
N GLN A 126 -49.22 -2.02 -53.78
CA GLN A 126 -50.32 -1.41 -54.56
C GLN A 126 -49.80 -0.57 -55.72
N LYS A 127 -48.74 0.24 -55.52
CA LYS A 127 -48.07 0.99 -56.60
C LYS A 127 -47.48 0.04 -57.65
N GLN A 128 -46.78 -1.02 -57.23
CA GLN A 128 -46.22 -2.03 -58.15
C GLN A 128 -47.32 -2.73 -58.95
N GLU A 129 -48.45 -3.07 -58.34
CA GLU A 129 -49.58 -3.67 -59.03
C GLU A 129 -50.27 -2.70 -59.99
N GLN A 130 -50.44 -1.43 -59.62
CA GLN A 130 -50.93 -0.39 -60.54
C GLN A 130 -50.01 -0.24 -61.76
N ILE A 131 -48.70 -0.10 -61.56
CA ILE A 131 -47.70 -0.03 -62.63
C ILE A 131 -47.75 -1.29 -63.50
N ARG A 132 -47.91 -2.49 -62.91
CA ARG A 132 -48.06 -3.75 -63.64
C ARG A 132 -49.34 -3.78 -64.50
N LEU A 133 -50.46 -3.27 -63.97
CA LEU A 133 -51.73 -3.18 -64.70
C LEU A 133 -51.66 -2.15 -65.83
N GLU A 134 -51.00 -1.02 -65.63
CA GLU A 134 -50.76 -0.01 -66.68
C GLU A 134 -49.82 -0.54 -67.77
N LEU A 135 -48.70 -1.17 -67.41
CA LEU A 135 -47.82 -1.85 -68.36
C LEU A 135 -48.58 -2.92 -69.16
N ASN A 136 -49.41 -3.74 -68.52
CA ASN A 136 -50.22 -4.73 -69.22
C ASN A 136 -51.23 -4.08 -70.18
N ARG A 137 -51.89 -2.97 -69.80
CA ARG A 137 -52.77 -2.21 -70.70
C ARG A 137 -52.00 -1.65 -71.90
N ILE A 138 -50.81 -1.08 -71.67
CA ILE A 138 -49.95 -0.55 -72.74
C ILE A 138 -49.49 -1.69 -73.66
N LEU A 139 -49.06 -2.84 -73.13
CA LEU A 139 -48.62 -4.01 -73.91
C LEU A 139 -49.74 -4.69 -74.70
N VAL A 140 -50.98 -4.68 -74.20
CA VAL A 140 -52.15 -5.11 -74.98
C VAL A 140 -52.44 -4.10 -76.09
N ARG A 141 -52.47 -2.80 -75.76
CA ARG A 141 -52.72 -1.74 -76.74
C ARG A 141 -51.65 -1.67 -77.83
N GLN A 142 -50.39 -1.92 -77.49
CA GLN A 142 -49.30 -1.97 -78.45
C GLN A 142 -49.48 -3.16 -79.41
N ARG A 143 -49.82 -4.36 -78.91
CA ARG A 143 -50.14 -5.52 -79.76
C ARG A 143 -51.34 -5.26 -80.67
N GLU A 144 -52.41 -4.64 -80.17
CA GLU A 144 -53.54 -4.22 -81.02
C GLU A 144 -53.10 -3.26 -82.13
N LEU A 145 -52.22 -2.30 -81.83
CA LEU A 145 -51.71 -1.35 -82.82
C LEU A 145 -50.77 -2.03 -83.83
N GLU A 146 -49.93 -2.95 -83.39
CA GLU A 146 -49.04 -3.76 -84.25
C GLU A 146 -49.85 -4.67 -85.19
N GLU A 147 -50.87 -5.38 -84.67
CA GLU A 147 -51.79 -6.18 -85.50
C GLU A 147 -52.56 -5.32 -86.51
N ASN A 148 -53.07 -4.16 -86.10
CA ASN A 148 -53.77 -3.25 -87.00
C ASN A 148 -52.83 -2.68 -88.06
N ASN A 149 -51.60 -2.32 -87.69
CA ASN A 149 -50.59 -1.83 -88.63
C ASN A 149 -50.20 -2.94 -89.63
N GLU A 150 -50.02 -4.19 -89.18
CA GLU A 150 -49.84 -5.33 -90.09
C GLU A 150 -51.01 -5.51 -91.08
N ARG A 151 -52.26 -5.36 -90.61
CA ARG A 151 -53.45 -5.43 -91.47
C ARG A 151 -53.46 -4.29 -92.49
N PHE A 152 -53.15 -3.05 -92.08
CA PHE A 152 -53.03 -1.92 -93.00
C PHE A 152 -51.88 -2.10 -94.00
N MET A 153 -50.72 -2.59 -93.59
CA MET A 153 -49.58 -2.89 -94.48
C MET A 153 -49.87 -4.03 -95.47
N LYS A 154 -50.71 -5.02 -95.08
CA LYS A 154 -51.21 -6.05 -96.01
C LYS A 154 -52.19 -5.44 -97.01
N ASN A 155 -53.21 -4.72 -96.53
CA ASN A 155 -54.18 -4.02 -97.38
C ASN A 155 -53.52 -3.01 -98.34
N GLU A 156 -52.52 -2.25 -97.90
CA GLU A 156 -51.78 -1.31 -98.76
C GLU A 156 -50.99 -2.04 -99.84
N LYS A 157 -50.33 -3.16 -99.50
CA LYS A 157 -49.64 -4.01 -100.48
C LYS A 157 -50.60 -4.62 -101.48
N ASP A 158 -51.79 -5.04 -101.04
CA ASP A 158 -52.80 -5.61 -101.91
C ASP A 158 -53.44 -4.55 -102.83
N ILE A 159 -53.78 -3.37 -102.32
CA ILE A 159 -54.23 -2.23 -103.15
C ILE A 159 -53.15 -1.81 -104.15
N LYS A 160 -51.87 -1.75 -103.75
CA LYS A 160 -50.75 -1.45 -104.67
C LYS A 160 -50.57 -2.55 -105.73
N ARG A 161 -50.75 -3.82 -105.38
CA ARG A 161 -50.76 -4.93 -106.35
C ARG A 161 -51.93 -4.82 -107.32
N GLU A 162 -53.12 -4.47 -106.85
CA GLU A 162 -54.29 -4.29 -107.70
C GLU A 162 -54.13 -3.09 -108.66
N ILE A 163 -53.69 -1.93 -108.16
CA ILE A 163 -53.41 -0.75 -109.00
C ILE A 163 -52.29 -1.04 -110.01
N ASN A 164 -51.18 -1.64 -109.59
CA ASN A 164 -50.10 -2.00 -110.51
C ASN A 164 -50.54 -3.07 -111.53
N SER A 165 -51.47 -3.96 -111.19
CA SER A 165 -52.04 -4.92 -112.16
C SER A 165 -52.92 -4.23 -113.21
N ILE A 166 -53.59 -3.13 -112.84
CA ILE A 166 -54.41 -2.32 -113.74
C ILE A 166 -53.54 -1.47 -114.67
N ASP A 167 -52.44 -0.90 -114.16
CA ASP A 167 -51.50 -0.11 -114.97
C ASP A 167 -50.62 -1.01 -115.88
N ALA A 168 -50.24 -2.19 -115.40
CA ALA A 168 -49.50 -3.20 -116.18
C ALA A 168 -50.34 -3.90 -117.27
N LEU A 169 -51.67 -3.77 -117.26
CA LEU A 169 -52.54 -4.24 -118.34
C LEU A 169 -52.37 -3.40 -119.63
N GLY A 170 -51.73 -2.23 -119.57
CA GLY A 170 -51.02 -1.64 -120.71
C GLY A 170 -51.82 -1.45 -122.01
N TRP A 171 -53.10 -1.06 -121.92
CA TRP A 171 -54.02 -1.05 -123.08
C TRP A 171 -53.45 -0.28 -124.28
N THR A 172 -53.38 -0.95 -125.42
CA THR A 172 -53.07 -0.29 -126.70
C THR A 172 -54.24 0.59 -127.15
N LYS A 173 -54.01 1.45 -128.15
CA LYS A 173 -55.06 2.36 -128.67
C LYS A 173 -56.28 1.58 -129.18
N GLU A 174 -56.04 0.41 -129.75
CA GLU A 174 -57.05 -0.43 -130.40
C GLU A 174 -57.93 -1.16 -129.36
N GLU A 175 -57.34 -1.62 -128.26
CA GLU A 175 -58.06 -2.26 -127.15
C GLU A 175 -58.94 -1.27 -126.37
N HIS A 176 -58.44 -0.05 -126.15
CA HIS A 176 -59.23 1.03 -125.57
C HIS A 176 -60.45 1.39 -126.44
N ASP A 177 -60.26 1.54 -127.75
CA ASP A 177 -61.34 1.90 -128.67
C ASP A 177 -62.33 0.76 -128.91
N PHE A 178 -61.96 -0.49 -128.57
CA PHE A 178 -62.88 -1.64 -128.52
C PHE A 178 -63.69 -1.67 -127.21
N MET A 179 -63.05 -1.43 -126.06
CA MET A 179 -63.72 -1.45 -124.75
C MET A 179 -64.61 -0.21 -124.52
N SER A 180 -64.27 0.95 -125.08
CA SER A 180 -65.08 2.18 -125.03
C SER A 180 -66.38 2.11 -125.87
N ARG A 181 -66.58 1.02 -126.63
CA ARG A 181 -67.82 0.76 -127.41
C ARG A 181 -68.79 -0.21 -126.72
N ARG A 182 -68.47 -0.72 -125.52
CA ARG A 182 -69.35 -1.56 -124.71
C ARG A 182 -70.13 -0.71 -123.71
N ASP A 183 -71.34 -1.15 -123.35
CA ASP A 183 -72.17 -0.48 -122.35
C ASP A 183 -71.51 -0.51 -120.96
N PRO A 184 -71.61 0.59 -120.19
CA PRO A 184 -70.89 0.76 -118.93
C PRO A 184 -71.33 -0.21 -117.82
N ASP A 185 -72.58 -0.71 -117.87
CA ASP A 185 -73.14 -1.60 -116.85
C ASP A 185 -72.70 -3.07 -117.00
N VAL A 186 -71.95 -3.42 -118.06
CA VAL A 186 -71.41 -4.77 -118.30
C VAL A 186 -69.89 -4.82 -118.04
N LEU A 187 -69.27 -3.69 -117.70
CA LEU A 187 -67.82 -3.61 -117.46
C LEU A 187 -67.46 -4.00 -116.02
N THR A 188 -66.44 -4.83 -115.85
CA THR A 188 -65.92 -5.16 -114.52
C THR A 188 -65.29 -3.90 -113.90
N ILE A 189 -65.39 -3.71 -112.58
CA ILE A 189 -64.83 -2.53 -111.88
C ILE A 189 -63.34 -2.29 -112.23
N LYS A 190 -62.56 -3.37 -112.45
CA LYS A 190 -61.16 -3.31 -112.88
C LYS A 190 -60.99 -2.76 -114.31
N GLU A 191 -61.88 -3.11 -115.22
CA GLU A 191 -61.90 -2.63 -116.62
C GLU A 191 -62.40 -1.18 -116.71
N PHE A 192 -63.40 -0.81 -115.89
CA PHE A 192 -63.86 0.59 -115.78
C PHE A 192 -62.77 1.50 -115.19
N ALA A 193 -62.07 1.04 -114.16
CA ALA A 193 -60.92 1.74 -113.59
C ALA A 193 -59.81 1.91 -114.63
N ALA A 194 -59.44 0.86 -115.39
CA ALA A 194 -58.46 0.93 -116.47
C ALA A 194 -58.86 1.94 -117.56
N LEU A 195 -60.11 1.92 -118.00
CA LEU A 195 -60.64 2.82 -119.03
C LEU A 195 -60.61 4.29 -118.56
N LYS A 196 -60.97 4.57 -117.30
CA LYS A 196 -60.81 5.89 -116.67
C LYS A 196 -59.34 6.32 -116.56
N LEU A 197 -58.45 5.43 -116.12
CA LEU A 197 -57.01 5.69 -115.97
C LEU A 197 -56.36 6.02 -117.32
N TYR A 198 -56.72 5.30 -118.38
CA TYR A 198 -56.22 5.53 -119.73
C TYR A 198 -56.65 6.90 -120.27
N ASN A 199 -57.94 7.24 -120.15
CA ASN A 199 -58.49 8.50 -120.64
C ASN A 199 -57.92 9.73 -119.94
N VAL A 200 -57.49 9.62 -118.67
CA VAL A 200 -56.82 10.72 -117.95
C VAL A 200 -55.32 10.74 -118.24
N THR A 201 -54.66 9.58 -118.23
CA THR A 201 -53.20 9.47 -118.34
C THR A 201 -52.69 9.77 -119.75
N ARG A 202 -53.43 9.38 -120.80
CA ARG A 202 -52.99 9.59 -122.19
C ARG A 202 -52.89 11.07 -122.61
N PRO A 203 -53.91 11.95 -122.41
CA PRO A 203 -53.79 13.37 -122.77
C PRO A 203 -52.76 14.11 -121.91
N LEU A 204 -52.44 13.62 -120.70
CA LEU A 204 -51.34 14.15 -119.90
C LEU A 204 -49.99 13.72 -120.48
N LYS A 205 -49.82 12.45 -120.88
CA LYS A 205 -48.59 11.98 -121.55
C LYS A 205 -48.34 12.71 -122.88
N THR A 206 -49.37 12.93 -123.72
CA THR A 206 -49.19 13.70 -124.97
C THR A 206 -48.85 15.17 -124.69
N LYS A 207 -49.46 15.80 -123.68
CA LYS A 207 -49.07 17.17 -123.27
C LYS A 207 -47.63 17.24 -122.75
N VAL A 208 -47.15 16.22 -122.04
CA VAL A 208 -45.74 16.15 -121.62
C VAL A 208 -44.83 16.03 -122.85
N GLU A 209 -45.16 15.17 -123.82
CA GLU A 209 -44.40 15.03 -125.08
C GLU A 209 -44.42 16.30 -125.96
N GLU A 210 -45.54 17.04 -125.97
CA GLU A 210 -45.67 18.34 -126.62
C GLU A 210 -44.83 19.41 -125.89
N CYS A 211 -44.86 19.44 -124.55
CA CYS A 211 -44.03 20.34 -123.76
C CYS A 211 -42.53 20.04 -123.90
N THR A 212 -42.10 18.78 -123.95
CA THR A 212 -40.68 18.44 -124.15
C THR A 212 -40.21 18.85 -125.54
N LYS A 213 -40.98 18.58 -126.60
CA LYS A 213 -40.68 19.08 -127.95
C LYS A 213 -40.64 20.60 -128.00
N ARG A 214 -41.54 21.28 -127.30
CA ARG A 214 -41.55 22.75 -127.25
C ARG A 214 -40.34 23.31 -126.50
N ILE A 215 -39.81 22.60 -125.50
CA ILE A 215 -38.55 22.95 -124.83
C ILE A 215 -37.38 22.76 -125.80
N GLU A 216 -37.32 21.66 -126.55
CA GLU A 216 -36.29 21.41 -127.56
C GLU A 216 -36.29 22.50 -128.66
N GLU A 217 -37.46 22.86 -129.20
CA GLU A 217 -37.63 23.98 -130.15
C GLU A 217 -37.14 25.32 -129.59
N LEU A 218 -37.46 25.63 -128.33
CA LEU A 218 -37.04 26.88 -127.67
C LEU A 218 -35.55 26.88 -127.34
N GLU A 219 -34.95 25.73 -127.05
CA GLU A 219 -33.50 25.60 -126.92
C GLU A 219 -32.78 25.79 -128.25
N GLU A 220 -33.30 25.23 -129.35
CA GLU A 220 -32.75 25.44 -130.69
C GLU A 220 -32.88 26.91 -131.12
N GLN A 221 -34.03 27.55 -130.87
CA GLN A 221 -34.20 28.98 -131.10
C GLN A 221 -33.22 29.81 -130.25
N SER A 222 -33.04 29.48 -128.96
CA SER A 222 -32.04 30.16 -128.10
C SER A 222 -30.60 29.97 -128.61
N LYS A 223 -30.27 28.79 -129.17
CA LYS A 223 -28.98 28.51 -129.81
C LYS A 223 -28.81 29.30 -131.12
N TYR A 224 -29.89 29.50 -131.88
CA TYR A 224 -29.91 30.35 -133.08
C TYR A 224 -29.72 31.83 -132.73
N ASP A 225 -30.54 32.36 -131.82
CA ASP A 225 -30.51 33.77 -131.41
C ASP A 225 -29.15 34.15 -130.81
N LYS A 226 -28.52 33.25 -130.03
CA LYS A 226 -27.15 33.45 -129.52
C LYS A 226 -26.12 33.60 -130.65
N LYS A 227 -26.20 32.76 -131.68
CA LYS A 227 -25.32 32.87 -132.87
C LYS A 227 -25.59 34.14 -133.65
N GLU A 228 -26.85 34.57 -133.76
CA GLU A 228 -27.21 35.80 -134.47
C GLU A 228 -26.74 37.06 -133.73
N ILE A 229 -26.89 37.10 -132.39
CA ILE A 229 -26.30 38.13 -131.54
C ILE A 229 -24.77 38.18 -131.70
N GLU A 230 -24.12 37.03 -131.84
CA GLU A 230 -22.66 36.96 -132.02
C GLU A 230 -22.20 37.45 -133.41
N LYS A 231 -23.00 37.23 -134.47
CA LYS A 231 -22.80 37.89 -135.78
C LYS A 231 -23.02 39.40 -135.69
N LEU A 232 -24.15 39.83 -135.10
CA LEU A 232 -24.49 41.25 -134.97
C LEU A 232 -23.46 42.02 -134.14
N LYS A 233 -22.85 41.39 -133.12
CA LYS A 233 -21.71 41.97 -132.40
C LYS A 233 -20.48 42.18 -133.29
N LYS A 234 -20.14 41.22 -134.15
CA LYS A 234 -19.03 41.38 -135.12
C LYS A 234 -19.33 42.48 -136.14
N ILE A 235 -20.54 42.52 -136.69
CA ILE A 235 -20.98 43.59 -137.59
C ILE A 235 -20.90 44.96 -136.88
N TYR A 236 -21.36 45.07 -135.63
CA TYR A 236 -21.25 46.30 -134.85
C TYR A 236 -19.79 46.71 -134.57
N GLU A 237 -18.88 45.76 -134.33
CA GLU A 237 -17.44 46.05 -134.19
C GLU A 237 -16.77 46.48 -135.51
N GLU A 238 -17.27 45.98 -136.65
CA GLU A 238 -16.85 46.38 -137.99
C GLU A 238 -17.41 47.76 -138.36
N ASP A 239 -18.71 48.00 -138.15
CA ASP A 239 -19.37 49.30 -138.34
C ASP A 239 -18.76 50.38 -137.44
N LYS A 240 -18.37 50.05 -136.20
CA LYS A 240 -17.66 50.98 -135.31
C LYS A 240 -16.28 51.36 -135.85
N LYS A 241 -15.59 50.45 -136.54
CA LYS A 241 -14.33 50.76 -137.25
C LYS A 241 -14.60 51.57 -138.52
N GLY A 242 -15.62 51.20 -139.30
CA GLY A 242 -16.07 51.90 -140.50
C GLY A 242 -16.53 53.34 -140.24
N TYR A 243 -17.27 53.59 -139.16
CA TYR A 243 -17.71 54.92 -138.74
C TYR A 243 -16.52 55.85 -138.47
N ASN A 244 -15.47 55.35 -137.79
CA ASN A 244 -14.26 56.13 -137.54
C ASN A 244 -13.50 56.50 -138.83
N ILE A 245 -13.59 55.67 -139.88
CA ILE A 245 -13.01 55.97 -141.20
C ILE A 245 -13.91 56.96 -141.97
N ASN A 246 -15.21 56.70 -142.05
CA ASN A 246 -16.18 57.55 -142.75
C ASN A 246 -16.30 58.95 -142.13
N ALA A 247 -16.06 59.11 -140.83
CA ALA A 247 -15.98 60.42 -140.18
C ALA A 247 -14.82 61.29 -140.71
N ILE A 248 -13.72 60.66 -141.13
CA ILE A 248 -12.56 61.35 -141.72
C ILE A 248 -12.85 61.75 -143.17
N ASP A 249 -13.64 60.96 -143.91
CA ASP A 249 -13.99 61.25 -145.31
C ASP A 249 -15.17 62.23 -145.46
N ASN A 250 -16.15 62.24 -144.55
CA ASN A 250 -17.24 63.21 -144.56
C ASN A 250 -16.75 64.67 -144.40
N GLN A 251 -15.63 64.88 -143.69
CA GLN A 251 -14.99 66.19 -143.59
C GLN A 251 -14.39 66.67 -144.92
N LYS A 252 -14.15 65.78 -145.90
CA LYS A 252 -13.68 66.14 -147.25
C LYS A 252 -14.85 66.52 -148.15
N LEU A 253 -15.87 65.66 -148.22
CA LEU A 253 -17.05 65.80 -149.10
C LEU A 253 -17.90 67.04 -148.81
N TYR A 254 -17.90 67.56 -147.58
CA TYR A 254 -18.65 68.77 -147.24
C TYR A 254 -18.19 70.01 -148.03
N TYR A 255 -16.93 70.06 -148.47
CA TYR A 255 -16.39 71.18 -149.25
C TYR A 255 -16.79 71.15 -150.73
N GLU A 256 -17.08 69.98 -151.30
CA GLU A 256 -17.38 69.83 -152.74
C GLU A 256 -18.84 70.16 -153.09
N LEU A 257 -19.78 69.96 -152.15
CA LEU A 257 -21.22 70.11 -152.40
C LEU A 257 -21.71 71.57 -152.46
N ALA A 258 -20.85 72.53 -152.08
CA ALA A 258 -21.18 73.96 -152.11
C ALA A 258 -21.26 74.53 -153.54
N ASP A 259 -20.38 74.11 -154.43
CA ASP A 259 -20.19 74.74 -155.74
C ASP A 259 -21.27 74.40 -156.78
N THR A 260 -21.91 73.23 -156.67
CA THR A 260 -22.80 72.71 -157.73
C THR A 260 -24.23 73.23 -157.69
N LYS A 261 -24.64 74.00 -156.67
CA LYS A 261 -26.04 74.45 -156.50
C LYS A 261 -26.44 75.70 -157.31
N ALA A 262 -25.52 76.35 -158.00
CA ALA A 262 -25.76 77.68 -158.58
C ALA A 262 -26.37 77.73 -160.01
N LEU A 263 -26.48 76.61 -160.73
CA LEU A 263 -26.57 76.63 -162.21
C LEU A 263 -27.92 76.24 -162.86
N LEU A 264 -28.98 75.88 -162.11
CA LEU A 264 -30.05 75.02 -162.65
C LEU A 264 -31.51 75.57 -162.58
N GLN A 265 -31.73 76.88 -162.73
CA GLN A 265 -33.08 77.48 -162.52
C GLN A 265 -33.62 78.50 -163.56
N GLN A 266 -33.18 78.49 -164.82
CA GLN A 266 -33.83 79.28 -165.90
C GLN A 266 -33.92 78.52 -167.24
N ALA A 267 -35.09 77.95 -167.56
CA ALA A 267 -35.47 77.61 -168.94
C ALA A 267 -36.99 77.40 -169.15
N ASN A 268 -37.60 78.40 -169.80
CA ASN A 268 -38.62 78.28 -170.84
C ASN A 268 -40.10 78.00 -170.50
N PHE A 269 -40.93 78.98 -170.85
CA PHE A 269 -42.40 78.98 -170.82
C PHE A 269 -42.90 79.73 -172.08
N LYS A 270 -44.08 79.37 -172.61
CA LYS A 270 -44.89 80.10 -173.63
C LYS A 270 -44.42 80.06 -175.11
N LYS A 271 -44.79 79.01 -175.86
CA LYS A 271 -45.00 79.12 -177.32
C LYS A 271 -46.29 78.46 -177.83
N ASP A 272 -46.74 77.37 -177.21
CA ASP A 272 -47.84 76.53 -177.73
C ASP A 272 -49.25 77.18 -177.77
N ASN A 273 -49.42 78.43 -177.34
CA ASN A 273 -50.64 79.04 -176.77
C ASN A 273 -51.84 79.30 -177.72
N TYR A 274 -52.05 78.48 -178.77
CA TYR A 274 -53.31 78.46 -179.51
C TYR A 274 -53.71 77.05 -179.97
N ASP A 275 -52.76 76.26 -180.45
CA ASP A 275 -52.93 74.80 -180.56
C ASP A 275 -53.05 74.15 -179.18
N ARG A 276 -52.42 74.75 -178.15
CA ARG A 276 -52.78 74.54 -176.75
C ARG A 276 -54.27 74.71 -176.55
N VAL A 277 -54.90 75.85 -176.84
CA VAL A 277 -56.29 76.07 -176.39
C VAL A 277 -57.28 75.01 -176.90
N LYS A 278 -57.04 74.45 -178.10
CA LYS A 278 -57.82 73.32 -178.63
C LYS A 278 -57.41 71.97 -178.02
N PHE A 279 -56.10 71.69 -177.92
CA PHE A 279 -55.61 70.48 -177.25
C PHE A 279 -56.02 70.49 -175.77
N GLU A 280 -55.84 71.60 -175.06
CA GLU A 280 -56.30 71.96 -173.72
C GLU A 280 -57.79 71.80 -173.57
N ARG A 281 -58.66 72.13 -174.54
CA ARG A 281 -60.09 71.80 -174.41
C ARG A 281 -60.30 70.29 -174.33
N ASP A 282 -59.73 69.53 -175.26
CA ASP A 282 -59.93 68.07 -175.34
C ASP A 282 -59.18 67.34 -174.20
N ASP A 283 -58.06 67.89 -173.76
CA ASP A 283 -57.27 67.52 -172.59
C ASP A 283 -57.92 68.00 -171.29
N PHE A 284 -58.75 69.06 -171.28
CA PHE A 284 -59.57 69.48 -170.14
C PHE A 284 -60.83 68.62 -170.04
N GLU A 285 -61.46 68.22 -171.14
CA GLU A 285 -62.52 67.19 -171.11
C GLU A 285 -61.96 65.85 -170.62
N LYS A 286 -60.79 65.44 -171.14
CA LYS A 286 -60.10 64.24 -170.66
C LYS A 286 -59.65 64.37 -169.20
N LYS A 287 -59.05 65.48 -168.79
CA LYS A 287 -58.69 65.76 -167.39
C LYS A 287 -59.92 65.89 -166.50
N TYR A 288 -61.06 66.36 -167.02
CA TYR A 288 -62.33 66.41 -166.28
C TYR A 288 -62.84 64.99 -166.05
N ALA A 289 -62.90 64.14 -167.08
CA ALA A 289 -63.25 62.73 -166.94
C ALA A 289 -62.26 61.96 -166.04
N ASP A 290 -60.95 62.15 -166.22
CA ASP A 290 -59.91 61.57 -165.36
C ASP A 290 -60.01 62.11 -163.92
N SER A 291 -60.37 63.38 -163.73
CA SER A 291 -60.60 63.99 -162.43
C SER A 291 -61.91 63.55 -161.80
N GLU A 292 -62.95 63.25 -162.57
CA GLU A 292 -64.23 62.73 -162.10
C GLU A 292 -64.08 61.26 -161.68
N ILE A 293 -63.35 60.46 -162.48
CA ILE A 293 -62.91 59.10 -162.10
C ILE A 293 -62.01 59.16 -160.87
N LYS A 294 -61.08 60.11 -160.77
CA LYS A 294 -60.23 60.30 -159.58
C LYS A 294 -61.04 60.77 -158.37
N ASN A 295 -62.05 61.62 -158.56
CA ASN A 295 -62.92 62.09 -157.49
C ASN A 295 -63.84 60.95 -157.01
N SER A 296 -64.36 60.12 -157.92
CA SER A 296 -65.10 58.90 -157.60
C SER A 296 -64.22 57.90 -156.82
N LYS A 297 -62.97 57.66 -157.27
CA LYS A 297 -61.98 56.87 -156.52
C LYS A 297 -61.68 57.47 -155.15
N ASN A 298 -61.49 58.79 -155.04
CA ASN A 298 -61.24 59.48 -153.78
C ASN A 298 -62.46 59.41 -152.84
N LEU A 299 -63.69 59.53 -153.36
CA LEU A 299 -64.91 59.35 -152.58
C LEU A 299 -65.03 57.91 -152.09
N ALA A 300 -64.68 56.92 -152.91
CA ALA A 300 -64.62 55.52 -152.50
C ALA A 300 -63.55 55.28 -151.41
N THR A 301 -62.34 55.84 -151.54
CA THR A 301 -61.31 55.72 -150.49
C THR A 301 -61.70 56.48 -149.22
N ILE A 302 -62.35 57.64 -149.31
CA ILE A 302 -62.91 58.35 -148.16
C ILE A 302 -64.00 57.51 -147.49
N GLN A 303 -64.87 56.83 -148.24
CA GLN A 303 -65.89 55.91 -147.70
C GLN A 303 -65.28 54.66 -147.04
N VAL A 304 -64.13 54.17 -147.52
CA VAL A 304 -63.40 53.07 -146.86
C VAL A 304 -62.74 53.59 -145.58
N LEU A 305 -62.00 54.70 -145.64
CA LEU A 305 -61.32 55.31 -144.48
C LEU A 305 -62.29 55.78 -143.40
N THR A 306 -63.51 56.22 -143.74
CA THR A 306 -64.53 56.56 -142.72
C THR A 306 -65.11 55.32 -142.06
N LYS A 307 -65.29 54.20 -142.78
CA LYS A 307 -65.66 52.92 -142.18
C LYS A 307 -64.55 52.41 -141.25
N GLU A 308 -63.29 52.41 -141.72
CA GLU A 308 -62.14 52.03 -140.90
C GLU A 308 -62.03 52.90 -139.63
N ARG A 309 -62.22 54.23 -139.75
CA ARG A 309 -62.29 55.14 -138.59
C ARG A 309 -63.42 54.75 -137.64
N ASP A 310 -64.61 54.45 -138.16
CA ASP A 310 -65.79 54.16 -137.34
C ASP A 310 -65.71 52.79 -136.66
N ASP A 311 -65.07 51.81 -137.31
CA ASP A 311 -64.77 50.51 -136.73
C ASP A 311 -63.66 50.62 -135.67
N LEU A 312 -62.55 51.32 -135.96
CA LEU A 312 -61.53 51.64 -134.94
C LEU A 312 -62.09 52.43 -133.75
N LEU A 313 -63.11 53.28 -133.96
CA LEU A 313 -63.79 54.01 -132.89
C LEU A 313 -64.69 53.10 -132.06
N LYS A 314 -65.35 52.09 -132.67
CA LYS A 314 -66.07 51.03 -131.93
C LYS A 314 -65.09 50.22 -131.09
N ASP A 315 -63.99 49.76 -131.68
CA ASP A 315 -62.97 48.96 -130.99
C ASP A 315 -62.34 49.74 -129.84
N THR A 316 -62.02 51.02 -130.06
CA THR A 316 -61.54 51.93 -129.01
C THR A 316 -62.56 52.07 -127.86
N ASN A 317 -63.87 52.05 -128.16
CA ASN A 317 -64.90 52.13 -127.14
C ASN A 317 -65.11 50.77 -126.43
N GLN A 318 -64.98 49.65 -127.11
CA GLN A 318 -64.98 48.31 -126.51
C GLN A 318 -63.80 48.15 -125.54
N LEU A 319 -62.58 48.48 -125.97
CA LEU A 319 -61.38 48.46 -125.12
C LEU A 319 -61.50 49.39 -123.90
N LYS A 320 -62.15 50.56 -124.04
CA LYS A 320 -62.46 51.44 -122.89
C LYS A 320 -63.44 50.79 -121.90
N GLN A 321 -64.45 50.07 -122.39
CA GLN A 321 -65.40 49.33 -121.53
C GLN A 321 -64.69 48.17 -120.82
N GLU A 322 -63.85 47.41 -121.53
CA GLU A 322 -63.03 46.33 -120.97
C GLU A 322 -62.07 46.85 -119.88
N ILE A 323 -61.35 47.95 -120.14
CA ILE A 323 -60.49 48.62 -119.15
C ILE A 323 -61.31 49.08 -117.93
N SER A 324 -62.55 49.52 -118.11
CA SER A 324 -63.43 49.91 -117.00
C SER A 324 -63.85 48.72 -116.14
N LEU A 325 -64.16 47.57 -116.74
CA LEU A 325 -64.47 46.33 -116.03
C LEU A 325 -63.24 45.79 -115.29
N LEU A 326 -62.09 45.72 -115.95
CA LEU A 326 -60.83 45.28 -115.32
C LEU A 326 -60.39 46.19 -114.15
N ARG A 327 -60.73 47.48 -114.18
CA ARG A 327 -60.54 48.38 -113.03
C ARG A 327 -61.48 48.04 -111.87
N GLN A 328 -62.74 47.75 -112.16
CA GLN A 328 -63.71 47.32 -111.15
C GLN A 328 -63.31 45.98 -110.50
N ASP A 329 -62.84 45.02 -111.29
CA ASP A 329 -62.32 43.74 -110.80
C ASP A 329 -61.06 43.94 -109.96
N LYS A 330 -60.12 44.80 -110.39
CA LYS A 330 -58.95 45.18 -109.60
C LYS A 330 -59.36 45.79 -108.25
N ASP A 331 -60.30 46.73 -108.23
CA ASP A 331 -60.76 47.38 -107.00
C ASP A 331 -61.50 46.40 -106.06
N TYR A 332 -62.21 45.41 -106.63
CA TYR A 332 -62.84 44.34 -105.87
C TYR A 332 -61.80 43.39 -105.24
N LEU A 333 -60.83 42.92 -106.02
CA LEU A 333 -59.73 42.08 -105.55
C LEU A 333 -58.86 42.83 -104.52
N GLN A 334 -58.62 44.13 -104.71
CA GLN A 334 -57.89 44.96 -103.75
C GLN A 334 -58.63 45.06 -102.40
N LYS A 335 -59.96 45.18 -102.41
CA LYS A 335 -60.78 45.14 -101.17
C LYS A 335 -60.68 43.79 -100.48
N GLN A 336 -60.85 42.69 -101.22
CA GLN A 336 -60.69 41.34 -100.67
C GLN A 336 -59.30 41.09 -100.09
N PHE A 337 -58.25 41.59 -100.76
CA PHE A 337 -56.87 41.50 -100.28
C PHE A 337 -56.69 42.25 -98.95
N VAL A 338 -57.16 43.49 -98.85
CA VAL A 338 -57.09 44.29 -97.61
C VAL A 338 -57.90 43.65 -96.48
N GLU A 339 -59.10 43.13 -96.75
CA GLU A 339 -59.89 42.40 -95.74
C GLU A 339 -59.19 41.12 -95.27
N THR A 340 -58.54 40.39 -96.18
CA THR A 340 -57.81 39.16 -95.87
C THR A 340 -56.55 39.46 -95.07
N GLN A 341 -55.83 40.54 -95.41
CA GLN A 341 -54.67 41.01 -94.68
C GLN A 341 -55.03 41.51 -93.27
N ALA A 342 -56.15 42.21 -93.11
CA ALA A 342 -56.65 42.61 -91.80
C ALA A 342 -57.06 41.40 -90.93
N LYS A 343 -57.70 40.38 -91.54
CA LYS A 343 -58.00 39.11 -90.86
C LYS A 343 -56.71 38.36 -90.46
N TYR A 344 -55.71 38.33 -91.35
CA TYR A 344 -54.39 37.74 -91.07
C TYR A 344 -53.74 38.42 -89.86
N GLN A 345 -53.67 39.76 -89.82
CA GLN A 345 -53.10 40.49 -88.69
C GLN A 345 -53.81 40.15 -87.38
N ILE A 346 -55.15 40.17 -87.36
CA ILE A 346 -55.93 39.82 -86.17
C ILE A 346 -55.67 38.37 -85.72
N THR A 347 -55.40 37.43 -86.63
CA THR A 347 -55.02 36.06 -86.27
C THR A 347 -53.57 35.94 -85.80
N GLU A 348 -52.66 36.76 -86.33
CA GLU A 348 -51.26 36.84 -85.93
C GLU A 348 -51.13 37.44 -84.52
N ASP A 349 -51.80 38.57 -84.25
CA ASP A 349 -51.86 39.20 -82.93
C ASP A 349 -52.42 38.24 -81.86
N LYS A 350 -53.44 37.44 -82.21
CA LYS A 350 -54.01 36.39 -81.34
C LYS A 350 -53.06 35.22 -81.11
N LEU A 351 -52.29 34.84 -82.13
CA LEU A 351 -51.26 33.81 -82.01
C LEU A 351 -50.14 34.28 -81.08
N GLU A 352 -49.68 35.52 -81.23
CA GLU A 352 -48.64 36.12 -80.36
C GLU A 352 -49.12 36.23 -78.91
N GLN A 353 -50.38 36.62 -78.67
CA GLN A 353 -50.98 36.63 -77.33
C GLN A 353 -51.05 35.21 -76.73
N ALA A 354 -51.47 34.21 -77.51
CA ALA A 354 -51.50 32.82 -77.07
C ALA A 354 -50.09 32.26 -76.78
N GLN A 355 -49.08 32.66 -77.55
CA GLN A 355 -47.67 32.31 -77.32
C GLN A 355 -47.14 32.91 -76.02
N LYS A 356 -47.39 34.21 -75.76
CA LYS A 356 -47.00 34.87 -74.50
C LYS A 356 -47.63 34.19 -73.28
N LEU A 357 -48.94 33.93 -73.32
CA LEU A 357 -49.64 33.20 -72.25
C LEU A 357 -49.09 31.78 -72.07
N TYR A 358 -48.72 31.09 -73.14
CA TYR A 358 -48.07 29.78 -73.06
C TYR A 358 -46.67 29.85 -72.41
N GLU A 359 -45.87 30.87 -72.72
CA GLU A 359 -44.56 31.11 -72.12
C GLU A 359 -44.68 31.48 -70.62
N GLU A 360 -45.65 32.32 -70.24
CA GLU A 360 -45.95 32.66 -68.83
C GLU A 360 -46.42 31.42 -68.03
N ILE A 361 -47.28 30.58 -68.62
CA ILE A 361 -47.71 29.31 -68.01
C ILE A 361 -46.54 28.32 -67.91
N LYS A 362 -45.66 28.28 -68.91
CA LYS A 362 -44.45 27.45 -68.87
C LYS A 362 -43.49 27.92 -67.78
N HIS A 363 -43.25 29.22 -67.66
CA HIS A 363 -42.34 29.78 -66.67
C HIS A 363 -42.86 29.61 -65.23
N SER A 364 -44.14 29.90 -64.99
CA SER A 364 -44.78 29.66 -63.69
C SER A 364 -44.82 28.17 -63.30
N LYS A 365 -44.97 27.27 -64.28
CA LYS A 365 -44.79 25.82 -64.08
C LYS A 365 -43.34 25.51 -63.66
N GLU A 366 -42.35 26.04 -64.35
CA GLU A 366 -40.92 25.86 -64.02
C GLU A 366 -40.59 26.35 -62.61
N GLU A 367 -41.03 27.56 -62.22
CA GLU A 367 -40.89 28.06 -60.84
C GLU A 367 -41.52 27.15 -59.79
N LEU A 368 -42.70 26.56 -60.07
CA LEU A 368 -43.37 25.64 -59.16
C LEU A 368 -42.59 24.33 -59.01
N TYR A 369 -41.97 23.84 -60.09
CA TYR A 369 -41.06 22.69 -60.02
C TYR A 369 -39.79 23.02 -59.23
N GLU A 370 -39.19 24.19 -59.41
CA GLU A 370 -38.02 24.61 -58.62
C GLU A 370 -38.36 24.72 -57.13
N LYS A 371 -39.49 25.37 -56.78
CA LYS A 371 -40.00 25.46 -55.40
C LYS A 371 -40.27 24.06 -54.81
N TYR A 372 -40.86 23.15 -55.58
CA TYR A 372 -41.08 21.76 -55.16
C TYR A 372 -39.77 20.99 -54.94
N ILE A 373 -38.80 21.11 -55.85
CA ILE A 373 -37.49 20.45 -55.72
C ILE A 373 -36.74 21.01 -54.51
N SER A 374 -36.69 22.34 -54.34
CA SER A 374 -36.06 22.98 -53.18
C SER A 374 -36.71 22.56 -51.86
N ALA A 375 -38.04 22.44 -51.81
CA ALA A 375 -38.76 21.97 -50.62
C ALA A 375 -38.47 20.49 -50.34
N ARG A 376 -38.52 19.61 -51.36
CA ARG A 376 -38.20 18.18 -51.25
C ARG A 376 -36.77 17.97 -50.76
N ASP A 377 -35.81 18.69 -51.34
CA ASP A 377 -34.40 18.56 -51.01
C ASP A 377 -34.10 19.20 -49.64
N GLY A 378 -34.81 20.28 -49.28
CA GLY A 378 -34.82 20.83 -47.92
C GLY A 378 -35.28 19.82 -46.87
N TYR A 379 -36.44 19.18 -47.07
CA TYR A 379 -36.93 18.13 -46.16
C TYR A 379 -35.97 16.94 -46.11
N LYS A 380 -35.46 16.49 -47.25
CA LYS A 380 -34.46 15.40 -47.30
C LYS A 380 -33.23 15.76 -46.46
N ASN A 381 -32.67 16.96 -46.64
CA ASN A 381 -31.52 17.44 -45.88
C ASN A 381 -31.83 17.57 -44.38
N GLU A 382 -33.03 18.02 -43.99
CA GLU A 382 -33.45 18.03 -42.58
C GLU A 382 -33.54 16.64 -41.97
N TYR A 383 -34.10 15.66 -42.69
CA TYR A 383 -34.16 14.27 -42.22
C TYR A 383 -32.75 13.65 -42.13
N GLU A 384 -31.89 13.88 -43.12
CA GLU A 384 -30.50 13.44 -43.07
C GLU A 384 -29.72 14.12 -41.95
N LEU A 385 -29.94 15.41 -41.67
CA LEU A 385 -29.33 16.11 -40.54
C LEU A 385 -29.82 15.58 -39.19
N LYS A 386 -31.13 15.37 -39.01
CA LYS A 386 -31.71 14.77 -37.79
C LYS A 386 -31.17 13.36 -37.56
N LEU A 387 -31.16 12.51 -38.59
CA LEU A 387 -30.60 11.16 -38.52
C LEU A 387 -29.10 11.17 -38.20
N ASN A 388 -28.32 12.08 -38.80
CA ASN A 388 -26.89 12.21 -38.50
C ASN A 388 -26.64 12.72 -37.07
N GLN A 389 -27.50 13.62 -36.55
CA GLN A 389 -27.45 14.07 -35.15
C GLN A 389 -27.81 12.94 -34.19
N GLU A 390 -28.88 12.19 -34.43
CA GLU A 390 -29.26 11.03 -33.61
C GLU A 390 -28.17 9.94 -33.62
N LEU A 391 -27.56 9.67 -34.78
CA LEU A 391 -26.42 8.75 -34.89
C LEU A 391 -25.17 9.28 -34.17
N ALA A 392 -24.94 10.59 -34.15
CA ALA A 392 -23.84 11.20 -33.41
C ALA A 392 -24.08 11.13 -31.89
N ASP A 393 -25.30 11.41 -31.44
CA ASP A 393 -25.72 11.32 -30.03
C ASP A 393 -25.68 9.89 -29.52
N LEU A 394 -26.13 8.91 -30.32
CA LEU A 394 -26.01 7.48 -29.99
C LEU A 394 -24.53 7.08 -29.87
N LYS A 395 -23.68 7.44 -30.84
CA LYS A 395 -22.22 7.18 -30.75
C LYS A 395 -21.61 7.84 -29.52
N PHE A 396 -22.01 9.07 -29.19
CA PHE A 396 -21.52 9.79 -28.02
C PHE A 396 -21.95 9.11 -26.71
N LYS A 397 -23.23 8.74 -26.56
CA LYS A 397 -23.74 8.00 -25.40
C LYS A 397 -23.06 6.64 -25.25
N THR A 398 -22.95 5.86 -26.32
CA THR A 398 -22.24 4.57 -26.31
C THR A 398 -20.77 4.74 -25.94
N ASN A 399 -20.07 5.76 -26.45
CA ASN A 399 -18.70 6.04 -26.03
C ASN A 399 -18.61 6.44 -24.55
N GLN A 400 -19.55 7.25 -24.03
CA GLN A 400 -19.60 7.58 -22.59
C GLN A 400 -19.87 6.34 -21.72
N GLU A 401 -20.72 5.42 -22.17
CA GLU A 401 -20.99 4.17 -21.47
C GLU A 401 -19.76 3.25 -21.50
N ILE A 402 -19.06 3.16 -22.63
CA ILE A 402 -17.77 2.44 -22.75
C ILE A 402 -16.72 3.03 -21.81
N GLU A 403 -16.57 4.36 -21.73
CA GLU A 403 -15.62 4.98 -20.79
C GLU A 403 -16.04 4.76 -19.33
N LYS A 404 -17.32 4.88 -18.97
CA LYS A 404 -17.80 4.52 -17.62
C LYS A 404 -17.56 3.04 -17.28
N LEU A 405 -17.68 2.14 -18.25
CA LEU A 405 -17.37 0.72 -18.07
C LEU A 405 -15.86 0.50 -17.90
N ARG A 406 -15.02 1.23 -18.64
CA ARG A 406 -13.55 1.22 -18.48
C ARG A 406 -13.13 1.76 -17.10
N GLU A 407 -13.69 2.89 -16.68
CA GLU A 407 -13.44 3.51 -15.38
C GLU A 407 -13.89 2.61 -14.23
N SER A 408 -15.12 2.09 -14.26
CA SER A 408 -15.64 1.18 -13.21
C SER A 408 -14.88 -0.15 -13.16
N THR A 409 -14.47 -0.69 -14.30
CA THR A 409 -13.61 -1.90 -14.36
C THR A 409 -12.22 -1.61 -13.80
N LYS A 410 -11.62 -0.46 -14.14
CA LYS A 410 -10.33 -0.01 -13.58
C LYS A 410 -10.42 0.19 -12.07
N GLU A 411 -11.47 0.86 -11.59
CA GLU A 411 -11.72 1.03 -10.16
C GLU A 411 -11.92 -0.30 -9.44
N PHE A 412 -12.64 -1.26 -10.05
CA PHE A 412 -12.80 -2.60 -9.49
C PHE A 412 -11.44 -3.27 -9.29
N TYR A 413 -10.60 -3.31 -10.32
CA TYR A 413 -9.23 -3.85 -10.20
C TYR A 413 -8.37 -3.06 -9.22
N GLU A 414 -8.48 -1.74 -9.13
CA GLU A 414 -7.75 -0.92 -8.15
C GLU A 414 -8.22 -1.11 -6.70
N ARG A 415 -9.50 -1.44 -6.49
CA ARG A 415 -10.05 -1.84 -5.19
C ARG A 415 -9.57 -3.25 -4.83
N GLU A 416 -9.64 -4.20 -5.77
CA GLU A 416 -9.15 -5.57 -5.56
C GLU A 416 -7.64 -5.60 -5.26
N ILE A 417 -6.82 -4.85 -6.02
CA ILE A 417 -5.39 -4.70 -5.77
C ILE A 417 -5.13 -4.07 -4.38
N ARG A 418 -5.93 -3.11 -3.92
CA ARG A 418 -5.83 -2.56 -2.56
C ARG A 418 -6.19 -3.61 -1.51
N ASN A 419 -7.34 -4.26 -1.63
CA ASN A 419 -7.78 -5.31 -0.71
C ASN A 419 -6.76 -6.45 -0.60
N LEU A 420 -6.14 -6.86 -1.72
CA LEU A 420 -5.08 -7.88 -1.74
C LEU A 420 -3.77 -7.38 -1.08
N ARG A 421 -3.42 -6.09 -1.22
CA ARG A 421 -2.27 -5.49 -0.53
C ARG A 421 -2.53 -5.39 0.97
N GLU A 422 -3.68 -4.88 1.38
CA GLU A 422 -4.09 -4.79 2.79
C GLU A 422 -4.15 -6.19 3.44
N SER A 423 -4.75 -7.16 2.76
CA SER A 423 -4.77 -8.57 3.22
C SER A 423 -3.36 -9.14 3.37
N LYS A 424 -2.46 -8.85 2.41
CA LYS A 424 -1.05 -9.26 2.49
C LYS A 424 -0.32 -8.58 3.66
N GLU A 425 -0.57 -7.30 3.90
CA GLU A 425 0.01 -6.55 5.03
C GLU A 425 -0.49 -7.09 6.37
N ILE A 426 -1.79 -7.40 6.50
CA ILE A 426 -2.36 -8.07 7.68
C ILE A 426 -1.67 -9.42 7.91
N LEU A 427 -1.58 -10.28 6.88
CA LEU A 427 -0.91 -11.58 6.97
C LEU A 427 0.60 -11.45 7.30
N MET A 428 1.27 -10.39 6.81
CA MET A 428 2.65 -10.09 7.20
C MET A 428 2.76 -9.65 8.66
N GLN A 429 1.84 -8.81 9.16
CA GLN A 429 1.80 -8.41 10.57
C GLN A 429 1.50 -9.60 11.49
N GLU A 430 0.59 -10.50 11.10
CA GLU A 430 0.33 -11.74 11.84
C GLU A 430 1.54 -12.68 11.81
N ARG A 431 2.21 -12.83 10.67
CA ARG A 431 3.49 -13.56 10.58
C ARG A 431 4.53 -12.97 11.52
N ASP A 432 4.71 -11.65 11.52
CA ASP A 432 5.74 -10.98 12.33
C ASP A 432 5.44 -11.10 13.83
N LYS A 433 4.17 -10.98 14.22
CA LYS A 433 3.69 -11.25 15.57
C LYS A 433 3.93 -12.71 15.98
N ASN A 434 3.65 -13.66 15.09
CA ASN A 434 3.91 -15.08 15.33
C ASN A 434 5.41 -15.39 15.40
N GLU A 435 6.25 -14.75 14.57
CA GLU A 435 7.71 -14.88 14.64
C GLU A 435 8.26 -14.32 15.95
N LEU A 436 7.71 -13.20 16.44
CA LEU A 436 8.07 -12.62 17.73
C LEU A 436 7.64 -13.53 18.89
N ASN A 437 6.42 -14.08 18.86
CA ASN A 437 5.95 -15.09 19.81
C ASN A 437 6.86 -16.33 19.80
N CYS A 438 7.24 -16.83 18.62
CA CYS A 438 8.17 -17.96 18.47
C CYS A 438 9.55 -17.65 19.07
N LYS A 439 10.07 -16.43 18.87
CA LYS A 439 11.33 -15.97 19.50
C LYS A 439 11.20 -15.91 21.02
N GLU A 440 10.12 -15.33 21.55
CA GLU A 440 9.88 -15.32 23.00
C GLU A 440 9.76 -16.73 23.59
N THR A 441 9.03 -17.65 22.95
CA THR A 441 8.93 -19.03 23.42
C THR A 441 10.26 -19.77 23.31
N SER A 442 11.07 -19.48 22.29
CA SER A 442 12.42 -20.02 22.15
C SER A 442 13.37 -19.49 23.24
N ILE A 443 13.26 -18.21 23.61
CA ILE A 443 14.00 -17.62 24.74
C ILE A 443 13.57 -18.30 26.05
N LYS A 444 12.27 -18.36 26.34
CA LYS A 444 11.72 -19.03 27.55
C LYS A 444 12.13 -20.51 27.62
N TYR A 445 12.19 -21.21 26.48
CA TYR A 445 12.69 -22.58 26.41
C TYR A 445 14.21 -22.65 26.69
N GLN A 446 15.02 -21.74 26.14
CA GLN A 446 16.45 -21.67 26.43
C GLN A 446 16.72 -21.33 27.90
N GLU A 447 15.95 -20.41 28.49
CA GLU A 447 15.98 -20.08 29.92
C GLU A 447 15.67 -21.33 30.76
N ALA A 448 14.56 -22.03 30.49
CA ALA A 448 14.21 -23.27 31.20
C ALA A 448 15.26 -24.39 31.03
N VAL A 449 15.88 -24.53 29.86
CA VAL A 449 17.00 -25.47 29.64
C VAL A 449 18.24 -25.06 30.43
N ASN A 450 18.54 -23.76 30.54
CA ASN A 450 19.64 -23.26 31.35
C ASN A 450 19.38 -23.45 32.85
N GLU A 451 18.16 -23.18 33.32
CA GLU A 451 17.74 -23.46 34.70
C GLU A 451 17.84 -24.96 35.02
N LEU A 452 17.33 -25.84 34.14
CA LEU A 452 17.45 -27.28 34.31
C LEU A 452 18.92 -27.73 34.37
N ARG A 453 19.80 -27.13 33.55
CA ARG A 453 21.25 -27.39 33.59
C ARG A 453 21.91 -26.88 34.88
N LEU A 454 21.50 -25.73 35.42
CA LEU A 454 21.98 -25.22 36.69
C LEU A 454 21.51 -26.09 37.87
N VAL A 455 20.25 -26.53 37.85
CA VAL A 455 19.71 -27.49 38.83
C VAL A 455 20.43 -28.82 38.71
N GLN A 456 20.67 -29.34 37.50
CA GLN A 456 21.44 -30.56 37.29
C GLN A 456 22.87 -30.45 37.87
N LEU A 457 23.60 -29.36 37.58
CA LEU A 457 24.92 -29.11 38.16
C LEU A 457 24.87 -28.99 39.69
N SER A 458 23.83 -28.37 40.24
CA SER A 458 23.62 -28.28 41.70
C SER A 458 23.37 -29.68 42.32
N CYS A 459 22.55 -30.52 41.67
CA CYS A 459 22.31 -31.89 42.07
C CYS A 459 23.57 -32.77 41.93
N GLU A 460 24.34 -32.63 40.86
CA GLU A 460 25.62 -33.32 40.66
C GLU A 460 26.64 -32.91 41.73
N ASN A 461 26.72 -31.62 42.08
CA ASN A 461 27.52 -31.12 43.19
C ASN A 461 27.05 -31.71 44.53
N LYS A 462 25.74 -31.68 44.83
CA LYS A 462 25.20 -32.24 46.08
C LYS A 462 25.41 -33.76 46.17
N VAL A 463 25.32 -34.48 45.05
CA VAL A 463 25.67 -35.92 44.97
C VAL A 463 27.17 -36.14 45.16
N SER A 464 28.03 -35.24 44.67
CA SER A 464 29.47 -35.28 44.90
C SER A 464 29.84 -35.03 46.37
N GLU A 465 29.21 -34.02 46.99
CA GLU A 465 29.29 -33.74 48.43
C GLU A 465 28.81 -34.94 49.26
N LEU A 466 27.62 -35.48 49.00
CA LEU A 466 27.11 -36.65 49.72
C LEU A 466 28.01 -37.89 49.52
N LYS A 467 28.62 -38.06 48.34
CA LYS A 467 29.62 -39.11 48.10
C LYS A 467 30.92 -38.88 48.86
N SER A 468 31.35 -37.63 49.07
CA SER A 468 32.55 -37.32 49.86
C SER A 468 32.27 -37.45 51.36
N GLU A 469 31.12 -36.99 51.84
CA GLU A 469 30.62 -37.21 53.20
C GLU A 469 30.48 -38.72 53.50
N LEU A 470 29.90 -39.50 52.58
CA LEU A 470 29.80 -40.95 52.72
C LEU A 470 31.18 -41.61 52.80
N LYS A 471 32.15 -41.21 51.96
CA LYS A 471 33.53 -41.70 52.06
C LYS A 471 34.16 -41.34 53.41
N MET A 472 33.98 -40.12 53.89
CA MET A 472 34.46 -39.72 55.22
C MET A 472 33.80 -40.54 56.33
N LYS A 473 32.50 -40.83 56.24
CA LYS A 473 31.79 -41.70 57.18
C LYS A 473 32.23 -43.15 57.11
N ILE A 474 32.60 -43.65 55.93
CA ILE A 474 33.24 -44.97 55.78
C ILE A 474 34.60 -44.98 56.48
N PHE A 475 35.47 -43.99 56.25
CA PHE A 475 36.77 -43.91 56.95
C PHE A 475 36.62 -43.71 58.47
N GLU A 476 35.64 -42.94 58.93
CA GLU A 476 35.33 -42.83 60.37
C GLU A 476 34.85 -44.16 60.95
N LEU A 477 34.01 -44.90 60.21
CA LEU A 477 33.50 -46.21 60.61
C LEU A 477 34.61 -47.27 60.59
N GLU A 478 35.47 -47.31 59.59
CA GLU A 478 36.67 -48.16 59.54
C GLU A 478 37.61 -47.86 60.71
N ARG A 479 37.84 -46.58 61.04
CA ARG A 479 38.62 -46.18 62.22
C ARG A 479 37.96 -46.63 63.53
N VAL A 480 36.64 -46.50 63.65
CA VAL A 480 35.89 -46.95 64.84
C VAL A 480 35.88 -48.48 64.94
N LEU A 481 35.79 -49.21 63.82
CA LEU A 481 35.93 -50.66 63.79
C LEU A 481 37.33 -51.09 64.23
N MET A 482 38.39 -50.48 63.69
CA MET A 482 39.77 -50.74 64.14
C MET A 482 39.96 -50.48 65.64
N LEU A 483 39.47 -49.35 66.16
CA LEU A 483 39.51 -49.06 67.59
C LEU A 483 38.68 -50.06 68.41
N ASN A 484 37.52 -50.50 67.89
CA ASN A 484 36.70 -51.51 68.55
C ASN A 484 37.38 -52.89 68.54
N GLU A 485 38.06 -53.28 67.46
CA GLU A 485 38.89 -54.48 67.40
C GLU A 485 40.06 -54.39 68.39
N GLU A 486 40.74 -53.25 68.50
CA GLU A 486 41.75 -53.01 69.54
C GLU A 486 41.16 -53.11 70.95
N HIS A 487 39.98 -52.52 71.20
CA HIS A 487 39.29 -52.63 72.49
C HIS A 487 38.84 -54.06 72.81
N VAL A 488 38.33 -54.82 71.83
CA VAL A 488 37.98 -56.24 72.00
C VAL A 488 39.22 -57.07 72.28
N ASN A 489 40.32 -56.87 71.54
CA ASN A 489 41.60 -57.54 71.78
C ASN A 489 42.19 -57.21 73.15
N ASN A 490 42.06 -55.96 73.62
CA ASN A 490 42.49 -55.56 74.95
C ASN A 490 41.58 -56.13 76.05
N ASN A 491 40.26 -56.17 75.84
CA ASN A 491 39.33 -56.86 76.74
C ASN A 491 39.63 -58.37 76.83
N GLN A 492 39.97 -59.03 75.72
CA GLN A 492 40.40 -60.42 75.73
C GLN A 492 41.70 -60.62 76.54
N LYS A 493 42.71 -59.75 76.38
CA LYS A 493 43.92 -59.79 77.21
C LYS A 493 43.60 -59.62 78.69
N VAL A 494 42.76 -58.65 79.05
CA VAL A 494 42.32 -58.41 80.43
C VAL A 494 41.50 -59.58 80.98
N MET A 495 40.66 -60.24 80.16
CA MET A 495 39.98 -61.48 80.56
C MET A 495 40.97 -62.61 80.85
N ILE A 496 41.97 -62.81 80.00
CA ILE A 496 43.03 -63.83 80.22
C ILE A 496 43.86 -63.50 81.48
N GLU A 497 44.10 -62.22 81.77
CA GLU A 497 44.76 -61.80 83.02
C GLU A 497 43.87 -62.02 84.24
N ASN A 498 42.57 -61.70 84.15
CA ASN A 498 41.59 -62.00 85.20
C ASN A 498 41.48 -63.51 85.44
N GLU A 499 41.44 -64.35 84.41
CA GLU A 499 41.47 -65.82 84.57
C GLU A 499 42.76 -66.31 85.26
N LYS A 500 43.92 -65.72 84.93
CA LYS A 500 45.19 -66.04 85.61
C LYS A 500 45.17 -65.59 87.07
N LEU A 501 44.61 -64.43 87.38
CA LEU A 501 44.46 -63.92 88.74
C LEU A 501 43.45 -64.76 89.53
N GLN A 502 42.33 -65.15 88.91
CA GLN A 502 41.34 -66.03 89.50
C GLN A 502 41.92 -67.41 89.82
N LYS A 503 42.67 -68.02 88.90
CA LYS A 503 43.41 -69.28 89.17
C LYS A 503 44.45 -69.12 90.29
N LYS A 504 45.13 -67.97 90.39
CA LYS A 504 46.01 -67.68 91.54
C LYS A 504 45.22 -67.57 92.85
N ILE A 505 44.05 -66.92 92.83
CA ILE A 505 43.16 -66.83 94.00
C ILE A 505 42.66 -68.22 94.38
N GLU A 506 42.26 -69.08 93.44
CA GLU A 506 41.85 -70.46 93.71
C GLU A 506 42.98 -71.29 94.34
N VAL A 507 44.23 -71.15 93.86
CA VAL A 507 45.41 -71.80 94.48
C VAL A 507 45.63 -71.27 95.90
N ILE A 508 45.62 -69.95 96.11
CA ILE A 508 45.80 -69.33 97.43
C ILE A 508 44.63 -69.69 98.38
N GLN A 509 43.41 -69.82 97.87
CA GLN A 509 42.25 -70.28 98.64
C GLN A 509 42.41 -71.75 99.04
N ASN A 510 42.88 -72.61 98.14
CA ASN A 510 43.17 -74.01 98.46
C ASN A 510 44.31 -74.14 99.49
N GLU A 511 45.37 -73.34 99.37
CA GLU A 511 46.44 -73.26 100.38
C GLU A 511 45.92 -72.73 101.72
N PHE A 512 45.08 -71.68 101.71
CA PHE A 512 44.45 -71.12 102.91
C PHE A 512 43.50 -72.11 103.60
N TYR A 513 42.64 -72.79 102.85
CA TYR A 513 41.76 -73.83 103.40
C TYR A 513 42.55 -75.05 103.88
N GLY A 514 43.65 -75.41 103.21
CA GLY A 514 44.58 -76.43 103.68
C GLY A 514 45.20 -76.07 105.03
N LEU A 515 45.76 -74.86 105.14
CA LEU A 515 46.30 -74.30 106.39
C LEU A 515 45.23 -74.15 107.47
N GLN A 516 44.01 -73.76 107.11
CA GLN A 516 42.91 -73.65 108.06
C GLN A 516 42.54 -75.04 108.62
N LEU A 517 42.39 -76.06 107.77
CA LEU A 517 42.13 -77.43 108.20
C LEU A 517 43.27 -78.02 109.04
N GLU A 518 44.52 -77.68 108.75
CA GLU A 518 45.68 -78.08 109.56
C GLU A 518 45.70 -77.37 110.93
N ASN A 519 45.33 -76.09 110.97
CA ASN A 519 45.24 -75.32 112.20
C ASN A 519 44.03 -75.75 113.07
N ASP A 520 42.88 -76.07 112.46
CA ASP A 520 41.69 -76.58 113.13
C ASP A 520 41.94 -77.97 113.73
N LYS A 521 42.68 -78.85 113.03
CA LYS A 521 43.17 -80.12 113.60
C LYS A 521 44.04 -79.89 114.84
N ARG A 522 45.01 -78.98 114.73
CA ARG A 522 45.91 -78.63 115.84
C ARG A 522 45.17 -78.00 117.03
N PHE A 523 44.10 -77.24 116.75
CA PHE A 523 43.22 -76.70 117.78
C PHE A 523 42.44 -77.82 118.49
N LEU A 524 41.85 -78.75 117.75
CA LEU A 524 41.16 -79.93 118.31
C LEU A 524 42.09 -80.83 119.14
N GLU A 525 43.34 -81.02 118.71
CA GLU A 525 44.36 -81.74 119.48
C GLU A 525 44.63 -81.05 120.83
N LEU A 526 44.88 -79.74 120.82
CA LEU A 526 45.10 -78.94 122.03
C LEU A 526 43.86 -78.86 122.94
N GLU A 527 42.65 -78.81 122.38
CA GLU A 527 41.40 -78.79 123.14
C GLU A 527 41.13 -80.13 123.83
N ASN A 528 41.46 -81.25 123.17
CA ASN A 528 41.43 -82.58 123.78
C ASN A 528 42.44 -82.72 124.94
N GLU A 529 43.69 -82.27 124.75
CA GLU A 529 44.68 -82.24 125.84
C GLU A 529 44.20 -81.39 127.02
N LEU A 530 43.64 -80.20 126.74
CA LEU A 530 43.10 -79.30 127.77
C LEU A 530 41.97 -79.96 128.57
N ASN A 531 41.06 -80.67 127.90
CA ASN A 531 39.95 -81.37 128.56
C ASN A 531 40.45 -82.57 129.39
N GLU A 532 41.46 -83.30 128.93
CA GLU A 532 42.09 -84.37 129.72
C GLU A 532 42.76 -83.82 131.01
N LYS A 533 43.39 -82.63 130.94
CA LYS A 533 43.93 -81.95 132.13
C LYS A 533 42.83 -81.42 133.06
N LYS A 534 41.76 -80.84 132.53
CA LYS A 534 40.59 -80.38 133.33
C LYS A 534 39.94 -81.52 134.10
N SER A 535 39.70 -82.66 133.46
CA SER A 535 39.12 -83.83 134.12
C SER A 535 40.00 -84.37 135.26
N ARG A 536 41.33 -84.32 135.10
CA ARG A 536 42.27 -84.62 136.20
C ARG A 536 42.14 -83.64 137.37
N LEU A 537 41.96 -82.34 137.12
CA LEU A 537 41.83 -81.32 138.16
C LEU A 537 40.55 -81.51 138.99
N GLU A 538 39.41 -81.72 138.33
CA GLU A 538 38.10 -81.90 138.96
C GLU A 538 38.08 -83.12 139.93
N ASN A 539 38.87 -84.15 139.64
CA ASN A 539 39.03 -85.30 140.52
C ASN A 539 39.86 -84.98 141.77
N TYR A 540 40.83 -84.05 141.71
CA TYR A 540 41.57 -83.59 142.88
C TYR A 540 40.71 -82.69 143.78
N GLU A 541 39.91 -81.79 143.20
CA GLU A 541 39.02 -80.89 143.96
C GLU A 541 37.96 -81.65 144.76
N LYS A 542 37.46 -82.79 144.26
CA LYS A 542 36.49 -83.64 144.99
C LYS A 542 37.09 -84.23 146.26
N VAL A 543 38.34 -84.71 146.20
CA VAL A 543 39.06 -85.26 147.37
C VAL A 543 39.33 -84.17 148.41
N GLU A 544 39.64 -82.93 147.99
CA GLU A 544 39.93 -81.83 148.91
C GLU A 544 38.68 -81.43 149.72
N ASN A 545 37.49 -81.39 149.09
CA ASN A 545 36.22 -81.09 149.76
C ASN A 545 35.81 -82.15 150.81
N GLU A 546 36.12 -83.43 150.59
CA GLU A 546 35.82 -84.50 151.56
C GLU A 546 36.65 -84.38 152.84
N MET A 547 37.88 -83.85 152.76
CA MET A 547 38.74 -83.64 153.94
C MET A 547 38.24 -82.53 154.87
N ASP A 548 37.75 -81.42 154.31
CA ASP A 548 37.35 -80.24 155.09
C ASP A 548 36.09 -80.48 155.95
N MET A 549 35.17 -81.35 155.51
CA MET A 549 34.01 -81.73 156.32
C MET A 549 34.39 -82.49 157.60
N VAL A 550 35.33 -83.44 157.53
CA VAL A 550 35.72 -84.27 158.68
C VAL A 550 36.43 -83.43 159.75
N ILE A 551 37.29 -82.49 159.33
CA ILE A 551 38.03 -81.61 160.25
C ILE A 551 37.06 -80.76 161.10
N LYS A 552 35.98 -80.27 160.49
CA LYS A 552 35.00 -79.41 161.19
C LYS A 552 34.21 -80.17 162.25
N GLN A 553 33.89 -81.44 161.99
CA GLN A 553 33.08 -82.28 162.88
C GLN A 553 33.85 -82.75 164.14
N VAL A 554 35.18 -82.90 164.04
CA VAL A 554 36.05 -83.19 165.19
C VAL A 554 36.25 -81.96 166.09
N ALA A 555 36.34 -80.76 165.51
CA ALA A 555 36.59 -79.52 166.26
C ALA A 555 35.43 -79.12 167.19
N GLU A 556 34.18 -79.38 166.79
CA GLU A 556 32.98 -79.02 167.58
C GLU A 556 32.70 -79.97 168.76
N SER A 557 33.44 -81.09 168.88
CA SER A 557 33.18 -82.15 169.88
C SER A 557 33.98 -82.03 171.19
N SER A 558 34.78 -80.96 171.37
CA SER A 558 35.83 -80.88 172.41
C SER A 558 35.46 -80.15 173.71
N GLU A 559 34.25 -79.57 173.85
CA GLU A 559 34.00 -78.53 174.87
C GLU A 559 33.19 -78.97 176.10
N ASN A 560 32.74 -80.23 176.18
CA ASN A 560 32.02 -80.78 177.34
C ASN A 560 32.73 -82.01 177.93
N GLY A 561 32.90 -82.03 179.26
CA GLY A 561 33.75 -83.00 179.96
C GLY A 561 33.25 -84.44 179.97
N HIS A 562 34.22 -85.36 180.13
CA HIS A 562 34.14 -86.81 179.95
C HIS A 562 34.00 -87.29 178.50
N ILE A 563 35.12 -87.75 177.93
CA ILE A 563 35.30 -89.04 177.20
C ILE A 563 36.81 -89.24 176.96
N ASN A 564 37.26 -90.49 176.86
CA ASN A 564 38.68 -90.83 176.80
C ASN A 564 39.31 -90.59 175.42
N GLU A 565 40.63 -90.39 175.41
CA GLU A 565 41.50 -90.22 174.23
C GLU A 565 41.33 -91.32 173.17
N ALA A 566 40.90 -92.53 173.58
CA ALA A 566 40.63 -93.67 172.70
C ALA A 566 39.36 -93.54 171.82
N ASP A 567 38.36 -92.72 172.18
CA ASP A 567 37.13 -92.59 171.40
C ASP A 567 37.24 -91.53 170.29
N ALA A 568 38.08 -90.50 170.47
CA ALA A 568 38.43 -89.56 169.40
C ALA A 568 39.18 -90.27 168.26
N GLU A 569 40.10 -91.18 168.60
CA GLU A 569 40.83 -92.01 167.64
C GLU A 569 39.89 -92.98 166.90
N LYS A 570 38.87 -93.50 167.60
CA LYS A 570 37.83 -94.37 167.02
C LYS A 570 36.85 -93.63 166.09
N MET A 571 36.53 -92.37 166.39
CA MET A 571 35.76 -91.50 165.49
C MET A 571 36.57 -91.11 164.24
N LEU A 572 37.88 -90.84 164.35
CA LEU A 572 38.74 -90.67 163.16
C LEU A 572 38.83 -91.94 162.31
N LEU A 573 38.91 -93.12 162.93
CA LEU A 573 38.92 -94.40 162.20
C LEU A 573 37.61 -94.68 161.47
N SER A 574 36.46 -94.26 162.01
CA SER A 574 35.15 -94.45 161.37
C SER A 574 34.97 -93.65 160.08
N TYR A 575 35.74 -92.57 159.88
CA TYR A 575 35.81 -91.80 158.63
C TYR A 575 36.89 -92.28 157.65
N GLY A 576 37.40 -93.50 157.82
CA GLY A 576 38.21 -94.16 156.79
C GLY A 576 39.61 -93.58 156.58
N TYR A 577 40.17 -92.86 157.57
CA TYR A 577 41.59 -92.47 157.61
C TYR A 577 42.49 -93.70 157.81
N GLY A 578 42.59 -94.53 156.77
CA GLY A 578 43.37 -95.76 156.73
C GLY A 578 43.95 -96.10 155.35
N ALA A 579 43.66 -95.32 154.29
CA ALA A 579 44.24 -95.49 152.97
C ALA A 579 44.53 -94.15 152.26
N ASN A 580 45.83 -93.84 152.08
CA ASN A 580 46.40 -92.90 151.10
C ASN A 580 46.24 -91.38 151.29
N ILE A 581 46.73 -90.78 152.40
CA ILE A 581 47.08 -89.33 152.45
C ILE A 581 48.39 -89.11 153.23
N MET A 582 49.31 -88.26 152.74
CA MET A 582 50.60 -87.97 153.40
C MET A 582 50.94 -86.46 153.46
N MET A 583 50.80 -85.88 154.66
CA MET A 583 51.43 -84.67 155.24
C MET A 583 51.81 -83.44 154.38
N ASN A 584 51.28 -82.25 154.77
CA ASN A 584 52.05 -81.04 155.20
C ASN A 584 51.24 -79.72 155.35
N SER A 585 49.91 -79.77 155.48
CA SER A 585 49.02 -78.60 155.61
C SER A 585 49.36 -77.61 156.75
N LYS A 586 50.12 -78.02 157.78
CA LYS A 586 50.40 -77.22 158.99
C LYS A 586 51.30 -75.99 158.81
N ARG A 587 52.05 -75.85 157.69
CA ARG A 587 53.05 -74.78 157.50
C ARG A 587 52.60 -73.60 156.63
N ARG A 588 51.59 -73.77 155.78
CA ARG A 588 51.24 -72.82 154.69
C ARG A 588 50.57 -71.53 155.17
N ILE A 589 49.80 -71.59 156.26
CA ILE A 589 48.91 -70.50 156.70
C ILE A 589 49.68 -69.27 157.22
N GLN A 590 50.91 -69.43 157.72
CA GLN A 590 51.64 -68.32 158.37
C GLN A 590 52.31 -67.31 157.41
N GLN A 591 52.52 -67.62 156.12
CA GLN A 591 53.34 -66.76 155.23
C GLN A 591 52.57 -65.64 154.50
N ASN A 592 51.28 -65.81 154.21
CA ASN A 592 50.55 -64.91 153.30
C ASN A 592 50.36 -63.46 153.83
N VAL A 593 50.52 -63.22 155.14
CA VAL A 593 50.25 -61.90 155.76
C VAL A 593 51.33 -60.86 155.45
N HIS A 594 52.55 -61.25 155.07
CA HIS A 594 53.70 -60.33 155.01
C HIS A 594 53.86 -59.53 153.69
N LEU A 595 53.30 -59.99 152.56
CA LEU A 595 53.63 -59.45 151.23
C LEU A 595 53.00 -58.08 150.91
N THR A 596 51.85 -57.76 151.49
CA THR A 596 50.99 -56.63 151.08
C THR A 596 51.62 -55.23 151.26
N LYS A 597 52.65 -55.08 152.11
CA LYS A 597 53.21 -53.76 152.47
C LYS A 597 54.22 -53.15 151.48
N ARG A 598 54.66 -53.88 150.43
CA ARG A 598 55.83 -53.48 149.60
C ARG A 598 55.51 -52.53 148.43
N VAL A 599 54.27 -52.49 147.94
CA VAL A 599 53.94 -51.95 146.59
C VAL A 599 53.87 -50.41 146.51
N LEU A 600 53.55 -49.72 147.60
CA LEU A 600 53.17 -48.29 147.61
C LEU A 600 54.29 -47.28 147.22
N HIS A 601 55.56 -47.69 147.15
CA HIS A 601 56.69 -46.74 147.09
C HIS A 601 57.05 -46.24 145.67
N LEU A 602 56.64 -46.94 144.61
CA LEU A 602 57.23 -46.75 143.26
C LEU A 602 56.64 -45.59 142.42
N GLU A 603 55.49 -45.02 142.78
CA GLU A 603 54.76 -44.09 141.90
C GLU A 603 55.34 -42.66 141.84
N GLN A 604 56.13 -42.23 142.83
CA GLN A 604 56.52 -40.82 143.00
C GLN A 604 57.57 -40.30 142.00
N LEU A 605 58.26 -41.16 141.25
CA LEU A 605 59.40 -40.79 140.40
C LEU A 605 59.04 -40.23 139.00
N ASN A 606 57.80 -40.40 138.54
CA ASN A 606 57.45 -40.26 137.12
C ASN A 606 57.14 -38.80 136.67
N THR A 607 57.16 -37.83 137.57
CA THR A 607 56.67 -36.46 137.31
C THR A 607 57.72 -35.45 136.86
N SER A 608 59.00 -35.65 137.19
CA SER A 608 60.08 -34.68 136.95
C SER A 608 60.46 -34.51 135.47
N LEU A 609 60.43 -35.60 134.69
CA LEU A 609 60.90 -35.64 133.29
C LEU A 609 60.09 -34.79 132.31
N ARG A 610 58.92 -34.29 132.67
CA ARG A 610 58.03 -33.54 131.76
C ARG A 610 58.40 -32.07 131.55
N ILE A 611 59.26 -31.50 132.40
CA ILE A 611 59.54 -30.05 132.41
C ILE A 611 60.56 -29.64 131.34
N GLU A 612 61.54 -30.49 131.02
CA GLU A 612 62.64 -30.15 130.09
C GLU A 612 62.17 -29.99 128.63
N LEU A 613 61.20 -30.82 128.20
CA LEU A 613 60.69 -30.86 126.82
C LEU A 613 60.07 -29.54 126.34
N ASN A 614 59.70 -28.64 127.25
CA ASN A 614 59.08 -27.35 126.90
C ASN A 614 60.09 -26.25 126.51
N LYS A 615 61.39 -26.40 126.82
CA LYS A 615 62.40 -25.38 126.47
C LYS A 615 62.72 -25.36 124.98
N GLU A 616 62.93 -26.53 124.37
CA GLU A 616 63.28 -26.66 122.94
C GLU A 616 62.22 -26.09 121.97
N ARG A 617 60.95 -26.05 122.40
CA ARG A 617 59.86 -25.50 121.58
C ARG A 617 59.92 -23.99 121.37
N ASN A 618 60.64 -23.24 122.20
CA ASN A 618 60.73 -21.78 122.04
C ASN A 618 61.78 -21.38 120.98
N ASN A 619 62.91 -22.09 120.93
CA ASN A 619 63.99 -21.84 119.95
C ASN A 619 63.49 -21.96 118.49
N LEU A 620 62.51 -22.84 118.24
CA LEU A 620 61.90 -23.02 116.91
C LEU A 620 61.08 -21.83 116.42
N LYS A 621 60.58 -20.95 117.32
CA LYS A 621 59.77 -19.79 116.92
C LYS A 621 60.61 -18.63 116.40
N GLU A 622 61.77 -18.39 117.00
CA GLU A 622 62.66 -17.28 116.60
C GLU A 622 63.21 -17.43 115.17
N LEU A 623 63.38 -18.66 114.68
CA LEU A 623 63.70 -18.92 113.27
C LEU A 623 62.53 -18.65 112.31
N GLN A 624 61.28 -18.75 112.79
CA GLN A 624 60.09 -18.59 111.97
C GLN A 624 59.82 -17.11 111.64
N ASP A 625 60.03 -16.21 112.60
CA ASP A 625 59.84 -14.77 112.44
C ASP A 625 60.82 -14.17 111.41
N GLN A 626 62.06 -14.67 111.36
CA GLN A 626 63.06 -14.25 110.36
C GLN A 626 62.64 -14.58 108.91
N LEU A 627 61.88 -15.68 108.74
CA LEU A 627 61.39 -16.13 107.43
C LEU A 627 60.18 -15.30 106.94
N GLU A 628 59.43 -14.70 107.85
CA GLU A 628 58.31 -13.80 107.54
C GLU A 628 58.79 -12.41 107.12
N VAL A 629 59.88 -11.90 107.72
CA VAL A 629 60.56 -10.67 107.26
C VAL A 629 61.07 -10.83 105.82
N ALA A 630 61.64 -11.99 105.46
CA ALA A 630 62.10 -12.26 104.10
C ALA A 630 60.94 -12.32 103.07
N LYS A 631 59.75 -12.78 103.46
CA LYS A 631 58.56 -12.79 102.58
C LYS A 631 57.97 -11.40 102.34
N ASN A 632 57.91 -10.56 103.38
CA ASN A 632 57.43 -9.17 103.24
C ASN A 632 58.32 -8.32 102.31
N VAL A 633 59.60 -8.65 102.15
CA VAL A 633 60.48 -8.01 101.15
C VAL A 633 60.13 -8.45 99.72
N ILE A 634 59.62 -9.66 99.53
CA ILE A 634 59.25 -10.19 98.20
C ILE A 634 57.92 -9.61 97.71
N ASP A 635 56.90 -9.48 98.54
CA ASP A 635 55.60 -8.93 98.10
C ASP A 635 55.69 -7.44 97.71
N ASN A 636 56.58 -6.68 98.34
CA ASN A 636 56.95 -5.33 97.91
C ASN A 636 57.62 -5.29 96.51
N THR A 637 58.16 -6.41 96.00
CA THR A 637 58.78 -6.48 94.66
C THR A 637 57.86 -6.94 93.53
N LYS A 638 56.58 -7.28 93.81
CA LYS A 638 55.57 -7.53 92.75
C LYS A 638 54.45 -6.49 92.64
N GLN A 639 54.38 -5.51 93.53
CA GLN A 639 53.63 -4.26 93.28
C GLN A 639 54.20 -3.33 92.17
N PRO A 640 55.42 -3.53 91.60
CA PRO A 640 55.77 -2.88 90.34
C PRO A 640 54.91 -3.31 89.16
N HIS A 641 54.28 -4.50 89.13
CA HIS A 641 53.53 -4.92 87.93
C HIS A 641 52.24 -4.14 87.72
N GLU A 642 51.50 -3.82 88.78
CA GLU A 642 50.28 -3.00 88.65
C GLU A 642 50.61 -1.52 88.45
N PHE A 643 51.68 -1.03 89.10
CA PHE A 643 52.23 0.30 88.81
C PHE A 643 52.84 0.40 87.40
N LEU A 644 53.37 -0.70 86.86
CA LEU A 644 53.85 -0.82 85.48
C LEU A 644 52.69 -0.91 84.50
N VAL A 645 51.57 -1.57 84.82
CA VAL A 645 50.35 -1.53 83.99
C VAL A 645 49.76 -0.12 83.96
N ARG A 646 49.67 0.57 85.11
CA ARG A 646 49.20 1.97 85.18
C ARG A 646 50.19 2.94 84.52
N SER A 647 51.50 2.70 84.68
CA SER A 647 52.58 3.43 84.01
C SER A 647 52.62 3.15 82.51
N ILE A 648 52.32 1.93 82.04
CA ILE A 648 52.17 1.60 80.62
C ILE A 648 50.94 2.30 80.05
N GLN A 649 49.79 2.32 80.74
CA GLN A 649 48.64 3.10 80.29
C GLN A 649 48.92 4.62 80.26
N ALA A 650 49.62 5.14 81.27
CA ALA A 650 50.11 6.52 81.28
C ALA A 650 51.15 6.79 80.19
N LYS A 651 52.03 5.83 79.87
CA LYS A 651 53.01 5.91 78.79
C LYS A 651 52.39 5.72 77.41
N VAL A 652 51.28 4.99 77.28
CA VAL A 652 50.52 4.83 76.04
C VAL A 652 49.71 6.10 75.73
N THR A 653 49.11 6.72 76.74
CA THR A 653 48.49 8.06 76.60
C THR A 653 49.54 9.15 76.37
N GLN A 654 50.69 9.08 77.03
CA GLN A 654 51.84 9.95 76.77
C GLN A 654 52.45 9.69 75.38
N LEU A 655 52.46 8.44 74.88
CA LEU A 655 52.87 8.08 73.52
C LEU A 655 51.89 8.62 72.48
N LYS A 656 50.57 8.57 72.71
CA LYS A 656 49.60 9.25 71.85
C LYS A 656 49.82 10.78 71.84
N LYS A 657 50.07 11.39 73.00
CA LYS A 657 50.46 12.82 73.07
C LYS A 657 51.83 13.10 72.46
N GLN A 658 52.75 12.13 72.40
CA GLN A 658 54.09 12.29 71.82
C GLN A 658 54.15 12.03 70.32
N GLN A 659 53.42 11.04 69.79
CA GLN A 659 53.27 10.78 68.35
C GLN A 659 52.76 12.01 67.59
N SER A 660 52.13 12.93 68.31
CA SER A 660 51.41 14.07 67.79
C SER A 660 52.01 15.44 68.10
N THR A 661 52.77 15.55 69.21
CA THR A 661 53.90 16.48 69.17
C THR A 661 54.83 16.11 68.00
N ILE A 662 55.08 14.82 67.72
CA ILE A 662 55.88 14.39 66.57
C ILE A 662 55.23 14.77 65.24
N GLU A 663 53.91 14.77 65.09
CA GLU A 663 53.27 15.31 63.88
C GLU A 663 53.32 16.81 63.75
N THR A 664 52.96 17.52 64.82
CA THR A 664 52.87 18.97 64.79
C THR A 664 54.27 19.53 64.61
N LEU A 665 55.29 18.86 65.16
CA LEU A 665 56.70 19.02 64.84
C LEU A 665 57.07 18.51 63.44
N LYS A 666 56.45 17.49 62.85
CA LYS A 666 56.66 17.13 61.43
C LYS A 666 56.12 18.20 60.49
N THR A 667 54.92 18.75 60.73
CA THR A 667 54.45 19.95 60.01
C THR A 667 55.31 21.17 60.31
N LYS A 668 55.81 21.32 61.54
CA LYS A 668 56.79 22.38 61.86
C LYS A 668 58.12 22.16 61.14
N ILE A 669 58.55 20.91 60.94
CA ILE A 669 59.73 20.55 60.15
C ILE A 669 59.46 20.81 58.67
N ASP A 670 58.28 20.52 58.14
CA ASP A 670 57.93 20.83 56.74
C ASP A 670 57.85 22.34 56.48
N GLU A 671 57.32 23.11 57.44
CA GLU A 671 57.38 24.58 57.46
C GLU A 671 58.84 25.08 57.57
N LEU A 672 59.56 24.69 58.62
CA LEU A 672 60.94 25.14 58.89
C LEU A 672 61.93 24.68 57.83
N SER A 673 61.72 23.53 57.17
CA SER A 673 62.58 23.07 56.08
C SER A 673 62.34 23.86 54.80
N SER A 674 61.15 24.43 54.63
CA SER A 674 60.90 25.42 53.58
C SER A 674 61.44 26.80 53.90
N GLU A 675 61.35 27.23 55.16
CA GLU A 675 62.04 28.44 55.62
C GLU A 675 63.55 28.23 55.52
N ARG A 676 64.07 27.01 55.74
CA ARG A 676 65.46 26.63 55.48
C ARG A 676 65.80 26.67 54.00
N GLU A 677 64.90 26.35 53.07
CA GLU A 677 65.15 26.52 51.63
C GLU A 677 65.21 28.01 51.23
N VAL A 678 64.34 28.85 51.81
CA VAL A 678 64.38 30.32 51.61
C VAL A 678 65.64 30.92 52.27
N LEU A 679 66.00 30.47 53.47
CA LEU A 679 67.19 30.90 54.19
C LEU A 679 68.49 30.34 53.57
N LEU A 680 68.49 29.16 52.95
CA LEU A 680 69.64 28.64 52.19
C LEU A 680 69.94 29.51 50.97
N LYS A 681 68.90 29.97 50.25
CA LYS A 681 69.08 30.96 49.18
C LYS A 681 69.76 32.23 49.71
N LYS A 682 69.29 32.75 50.85
CA LYS A 682 69.84 33.95 51.49
C LYS A 682 71.20 33.74 52.17
N GLN A 683 71.49 32.52 52.62
CA GLN A 683 72.78 32.13 53.19
C GLN A 683 73.84 31.98 52.09
N ASN A 684 73.48 31.46 50.92
CA ASN A 684 74.39 31.42 49.77
C ASN A 684 74.79 32.85 49.32
N GLU A 685 73.84 33.79 49.35
CA GLU A 685 74.12 35.22 49.16
C GLU A 685 75.11 35.77 50.21
N MET A 686 74.93 35.47 51.50
CA MET A 686 75.83 35.95 52.57
C MET A 686 77.18 35.21 52.65
N THR A 687 77.26 33.94 52.22
CA THR A 687 78.50 33.14 52.30
C THR A 687 79.53 33.64 51.27
N SER A 688 79.04 34.07 50.11
CA SER A 688 79.79 34.85 49.11
C SER A 688 80.45 36.11 49.70
N ASP A 689 79.88 36.70 50.77
CA ASP A 689 80.45 37.86 51.45
C ASP A 689 81.41 37.50 52.61
N ILE A 690 81.28 36.32 53.23
CA ILE A 690 82.14 35.89 54.35
C ILE A 690 83.46 35.23 53.88
N GLU A 691 83.48 34.57 52.72
CA GLU A 691 84.73 34.05 52.12
C GLU A 691 85.74 35.16 51.75
N LYS A 692 85.28 36.41 51.74
CA LYS A 692 86.12 37.62 51.61
C LYS A 692 86.83 38.00 52.92
N LEU A 693 86.33 37.55 54.08
CA LEU A 693 86.80 37.95 55.41
C LEU A 693 87.71 36.92 56.11
N ILE A 694 87.46 35.61 55.96
CA ILE A 694 88.18 34.57 56.76
C ILE A 694 89.70 34.59 56.54
N ARG A 695 90.16 34.94 55.33
CA ARG A 695 91.59 35.06 54.98
C ARG A 695 92.37 36.10 55.81
N HIS A 696 91.71 36.99 56.56
CA HIS A 696 92.38 37.93 57.47
C HIS A 696 92.74 37.34 58.84
N ASN A 697 92.20 36.17 59.24
CA ASN A 697 92.30 35.70 60.64
C ASN A 697 93.23 34.49 60.85
N GLU A 698 93.71 33.86 59.78
CA GLU A 698 94.70 32.76 59.86
C GLU A 698 96.05 33.26 60.45
N GLU A 699 96.32 34.57 60.32
CA GLU A 699 97.51 35.25 60.84
C GLU A 699 97.60 35.24 62.39
N LEU A 700 96.46 35.24 63.09
CA LEU A 700 96.44 35.23 64.56
C LEU A 700 96.91 33.89 65.18
N PHE A 701 96.74 32.78 64.45
CA PHE A 701 97.01 31.46 65.02
C PHE A 701 98.50 31.19 65.20
N TYR A 702 99.34 31.74 64.31
CA TYR A 702 100.80 31.54 64.33
C TYR A 702 101.46 32.15 65.57
N ILE A 703 100.98 33.32 66.02
CA ILE A 703 101.59 34.13 67.08
C ILE A 703 101.38 33.50 68.49
N GLN A 704 100.33 32.71 68.68
CA GLN A 704 99.97 32.17 70.00
C GLN A 704 100.64 30.82 70.33
N ASP A 705 101.10 30.06 69.33
CA ASP A 705 101.77 28.76 69.54
C ASP A 705 103.25 28.90 69.97
N GLU A 706 103.92 29.99 69.59
CA GLU A 706 105.32 30.22 70.00
C GLU A 706 105.50 30.50 71.50
N LEU A 707 104.56 31.21 72.13
CA LEU A 707 104.72 31.62 73.55
C LEU A 707 104.30 30.55 74.58
N LYS A 708 103.65 29.46 74.17
CA LYS A 708 103.43 28.29 75.04
C LYS A 708 104.71 27.46 75.27
N LYS A 709 105.76 27.63 74.46
CA LYS A 709 106.99 26.82 74.52
C LYS A 709 108.03 27.27 75.56
N ASN A 710 107.97 28.51 76.08
CA ASN A 710 109.04 29.11 76.91
C ASN A 710 108.69 29.35 78.40
N GLY A 711 107.77 28.56 78.97
CA GLY A 711 107.70 28.24 80.41
C GLY A 711 107.81 29.38 81.44
N LEU A 712 106.83 30.30 81.52
CA LEU A 712 106.76 31.25 82.65
C LEU A 712 105.37 31.85 82.97
N LEU A 713 104.26 31.12 82.73
CA LEU A 713 102.91 31.68 82.94
C LEU A 713 102.07 30.95 83.98
N GLY A 714 102.22 31.39 85.23
CA GLY A 714 101.17 31.23 86.23
C GLY A 714 100.10 32.31 86.13
N LYS A 715 98.94 32.03 86.75
CA LYS A 715 98.05 33.01 87.40
C LYS A 715 97.62 34.24 86.56
N ASN A 716 96.38 34.22 86.08
CA ASN A 716 95.22 34.78 86.82
C ASN A 716 93.93 34.47 86.03
N LYS A 717 92.84 33.97 86.64
CA LYS A 717 91.95 34.56 87.65
C LYS A 717 91.25 35.86 87.19
N LYS A 718 89.97 35.68 86.85
CA LYS A 718 88.87 36.66 86.97
C LYS A 718 88.95 37.81 85.92
N PHE A 719 87.84 38.44 85.52
CA PHE A 719 86.75 38.91 86.37
C PHE A 719 85.44 39.24 85.62
N LEU A 720 84.34 39.19 86.38
CA LEU A 720 83.15 40.06 86.34
C LEU A 720 82.24 39.95 85.09
N ASN A 721 81.00 39.48 85.29
CA ASN A 721 79.78 40.28 85.54
C ASN A 721 79.28 40.96 84.24
N SER A 722 77.98 41.08 83.98
CA SER A 722 76.83 41.04 84.91
C SER A 722 75.54 40.55 84.21
N ASN A 723 74.55 40.12 84.99
CA ASN A 723 73.19 40.71 85.07
C ASN A 723 72.46 41.18 83.78
N THR A 724 71.14 41.04 83.61
CA THR A 724 70.02 40.64 84.51
C THR A 724 68.69 40.77 83.75
N ILE A 725 67.58 40.18 84.28
CA ILE A 725 66.21 40.77 84.34
C ILE A 725 65.49 41.03 82.98
N SER A 726 64.21 40.73 82.79
CA SER A 726 63.20 40.06 83.62
C SER A 726 62.01 39.59 82.79
N LYS A 727 61.17 38.73 83.39
CA LYS A 727 59.70 38.84 83.58
C LYS A 727 58.97 39.87 82.69
N SER A 728 57.73 39.63 82.25
CA SER A 728 56.66 39.06 83.10
C SER A 728 55.43 38.61 82.30
N THR A 729 54.80 37.50 82.76
CA THR A 729 53.34 37.35 83.04
C THR A 729 52.30 37.91 82.07
N GLN A 730 51.18 37.25 81.76
CA GLN A 730 50.53 36.10 82.40
C GLN A 730 49.44 35.55 81.45
N ASN A 731 49.16 34.24 81.54
CA ASN A 731 47.85 33.61 81.84
C ASN A 731 46.55 34.19 81.20
N LEU A 732 45.54 33.39 80.81
CA LEU A 732 45.17 32.01 81.18
C LEU A 732 44.58 31.22 79.97
N ASP A 733 44.61 29.88 80.10
CA ASP A 733 43.53 28.91 79.84
C ASP A 733 42.70 29.07 78.55
N SER A 734 42.60 28.10 77.63
CA SER A 734 42.23 26.68 77.78
C SER A 734 41.40 26.31 76.53
N LEU A 735 41.13 25.07 76.11
CA LEU A 735 41.39 23.68 76.55
C LEU A 735 41.62 22.83 75.28
N ASN A 736 42.36 21.71 75.40
CA ASN A 736 42.12 20.41 74.72
C ASN A 736 42.19 20.32 73.16
N PHE A 737 42.52 19.18 72.53
CA PHE A 737 43.03 17.86 72.96
C PHE A 737 43.74 17.17 71.75
N ASP A 738 44.56 16.14 72.00
CA ASP A 738 44.79 14.91 71.19
C ASP A 738 44.30 14.86 69.70
N ASN A 739 45.06 14.74 68.60
CA ASN A 739 46.48 14.41 68.37
C ASN A 739 46.76 12.89 68.65
N PRO A 740 46.68 11.90 67.68
CA PRO A 740 47.67 11.75 66.58
C PRO A 740 47.30 11.27 65.12
N ARG A 741 48.12 11.66 64.10
CA ARG A 741 48.59 10.91 62.88
C ARG A 741 49.82 10.01 63.20
N PRO A 742 50.24 9.08 62.30
CA PRO A 742 51.35 9.40 61.37
C PRO A 742 50.98 9.17 59.87
N VAL A 743 51.30 10.08 58.92
CA VAL A 743 52.58 10.19 58.15
C VAL A 743 52.68 9.10 57.05
N MET A 744 52.91 9.40 55.76
CA MET A 744 54.17 9.87 55.16
C MET A 744 53.97 10.73 53.89
N PHE A 745 54.81 11.76 53.73
CA PHE A 745 55.58 12.17 52.53
C PHE A 745 54.82 12.34 51.16
N THR A 746 55.09 13.35 50.32
CA THR A 746 56.32 14.16 50.23
C THR A 746 56.06 15.54 49.65
N SER A 747 56.86 16.51 50.11
CA SER A 747 57.42 17.67 49.37
C SER A 747 56.56 18.33 48.28
N ARG A 748 56.05 19.54 48.53
CA ARG A 748 56.78 20.83 48.52
C ARG A 748 57.03 21.36 47.10
N PHE A 749 56.92 22.66 46.82
CA PHE A 749 56.39 23.81 47.58
C PHE A 749 55.87 24.82 46.51
N ASN A 750 54.79 25.56 46.76
CA ASN A 750 54.82 27.01 47.07
C ASN A 750 55.67 27.90 46.11
N ARG A 751 55.26 29.14 45.80
CA ARG A 751 54.24 29.97 46.47
C ARG A 751 53.82 31.14 45.57
N LEU A 752 52.68 31.74 45.91
CA LEU A 752 52.38 33.19 45.85
C LEU A 752 52.91 33.96 44.61
N ASN A 753 52.05 34.58 43.79
CA ASN A 753 51.24 35.70 44.30
C ASN A 753 50.10 36.10 43.35
N GLN A 754 48.94 36.36 43.95
CA GLN A 754 48.00 37.40 43.49
C GLN A 754 48.71 38.78 43.57
N PRO A 755 48.36 39.81 42.77
CA PRO A 755 46.96 40.27 42.68
C PRO A 755 46.52 40.94 41.36
N THR A 756 45.37 41.61 41.44
CA THR A 756 44.83 42.64 40.53
C THR A 756 44.26 42.21 39.16
N SER A 757 42.93 42.32 39.10
CA SER A 757 42.09 42.83 38.00
C SER A 757 42.73 43.98 37.17
N PRO A 758 42.27 44.30 35.92
CA PRO A 758 40.89 44.12 35.43
C PRO A 758 40.72 43.68 33.94
N LYS A 759 39.47 43.57 33.49
CA LYS A 759 39.06 43.56 32.05
C LYS A 759 39.48 44.89 31.38
N PRO A 760 39.77 44.94 30.06
CA PRO A 760 38.70 45.31 29.12
C PRO A 760 38.80 44.82 27.64
N PHE A 761 37.62 44.75 26.99
CA PHE A 761 37.27 45.12 25.60
C PHE A 761 38.03 44.63 24.33
N TYR A 762 37.24 43.96 23.43
CA TYR A 762 37.06 44.20 21.97
C TYR A 762 38.29 44.41 21.04
N ARG A 763 38.44 43.73 19.90
CA ARG A 763 37.59 43.82 18.67
C ARG A 763 38.05 42.82 17.57
N HIS A 764 37.17 42.55 16.59
CA HIS A 764 37.35 42.24 15.13
C HIS A 764 38.64 41.54 14.59
N ASP A 765 38.63 40.74 13.51
CA ASP A 765 37.94 40.96 12.22
C ASP A 765 38.02 39.74 11.26
N LYS A 766 37.14 39.70 10.22
CA LYS A 766 37.23 39.01 8.88
C LYS A 766 37.63 37.49 8.78
N SER A 767 36.86 36.58 8.15
CA SER A 767 36.44 36.46 6.72
C SER A 767 37.63 36.24 5.73
N PRO A 768 37.50 35.67 4.50
CA PRO A 768 36.43 34.89 3.83
C PRO A 768 36.89 33.56 3.14
N ASN A 769 35.93 32.74 2.66
CA ASN A 769 35.98 31.93 1.41
C ASN A 769 34.67 31.13 1.24
N SER A 770 34.15 30.74 0.06
CA SER A 770 34.56 31.04 -1.33
C SER A 770 33.47 30.64 -2.36
N GLN A 771 33.26 31.49 -3.38
CA GLN A 771 32.98 31.16 -4.80
C GLN A 771 31.59 30.58 -5.21
N LYS A 772 30.81 31.32 -6.04
CA LYS A 772 30.71 31.32 -7.55
C LYS A 772 29.86 30.14 -8.09
N ARG A 773 28.95 30.26 -9.08
CA ARG A 773 28.74 31.20 -10.22
C ARG A 773 27.24 31.58 -10.38
N VAL A 774 26.81 32.76 -10.87
CA VAL A 774 26.74 33.31 -12.27
C VAL A 774 26.09 32.32 -13.29
N TYR A 775 25.13 32.67 -14.18
CA TYR A 775 24.84 33.94 -14.88
C TYR A 775 23.34 34.27 -15.13
N THR A 776 23.13 35.53 -15.51
CA THR A 776 21.94 36.24 -16.05
C THR A 776 21.17 35.55 -17.20
N ILE A 777 19.93 36.01 -17.45
CA ILE A 777 19.55 36.64 -18.74
C ILE A 777 18.39 37.63 -18.51
N ASP A 778 18.30 38.59 -19.43
CA ASP A 778 17.50 39.82 -19.38
C ASP A 778 16.32 39.75 -20.38
N ARG A 779 15.30 40.60 -20.20
CA ARG A 779 14.22 40.97 -21.17
C ARG A 779 13.16 39.93 -21.60
N SER A 780 11.92 40.21 -21.22
CA SER A 780 10.87 40.71 -22.15
C SER A 780 9.85 41.52 -21.36
#